data_AF-A0A969BUK0-F1
#
_entry.id   AF-A0A969BUK0-F1
#
_cell.length_a   1.000
_cell.length_b   1.000
_cell.length_c   1.000
_cell.angle_alpha   90.00
_cell.angle_beta   90.00
_cell.angle_gamma   90.00
#
_symmetry.space_group_name_H-M   'P 1'
#
loop_
_entity.id
_entity.type
_entity.pdbx_description
1 polymer ?
#
loop_
_entity_poly.entity_id
_entity_poly.type
_entity_poly.pdbx_seq_one_letter_code
_entity_poly.pdbx_strand_id
1 'polypeptide(L)'
;MRDVAGREWIDFFAGAGALNYGHNHPEMKAQVIAYLEDNGIMHSLDLDTEARAAFLAALQRSVLTPRRLPYRVQFTGPTGTDAYDATLTDRLPFTTGSSLMLNPVIVSADSNVTPSINAGKFALSGNNSTGYTLTTNGVMQLPLNASRRVTVVVAGVLPVVVVPSALFTNTAVLNYTSLDGFAQPITRSGYNISSTERVYTATGPVPFRVLPLLATKEFITTSEGFTSVGLDGNPRAAIGEVVAYRLWIQLAESTSPSLTVDFVDNLPAGLEFITGTTRMAFVANGGGITSTLVTTTTPGCAGLNVSGRSVVGVAPTQVTCPMPANAISVDANGRPKFAFGGVSNFDTDSDGEFIVVQFNAVVKNVVGNQSGMNITNTFNVLINGVQADDSPPITTTVAEPAIALSKFANAVMPTDAGDLITYTLVFTNASGPNASTAFDVVLTDTLDANLELLSASLNAPTNPISYTSATNTVITTSAALTVSVAQVNPGAGVTVTAIARVRDATSNGARLPNTASLSYSSLPTTTGTISNPTGTATPGASGTITGERTSYVAQSNLVTTTLEAPTIAKLLPVPITYTIGELITYTILITVPEGVAQSVSVLDDLPSGLVLVSSQIISSGFNGVVPSIVPDLANGDVLYAFGNVTATADNQSNNNAFVVQVVAQMADVPANANGTVLLNTARLTYTNPISGVTGLSSAQAYVWPSRACRQARAWLRRATQWVQAMG
;
A
#
# COMPACT_ATOMS: atom_id res chain seq x y z
N MET A 1 46.57 45.92 15.45
CA MET A 1 46.04 44.68 14.83
C MET A 1 44.58 44.51 15.19
N ARG A 2 43.79 43.76 14.40
CA ARG A 2 42.38 43.46 14.71
C ARG A 2 42.17 41.96 14.86
N ASP A 3 41.36 41.55 15.83
CA ASP A 3 40.94 40.14 15.96
C ASP A 3 39.71 39.83 15.09
N VAL A 4 39.30 38.55 15.07
CA VAL A 4 38.14 38.07 14.28
C VAL A 4 36.80 38.68 14.71
N ALA A 5 36.71 39.26 15.91
CA ALA A 5 35.54 39.99 16.39
C ALA A 5 35.62 41.50 16.07
N GLY A 6 36.67 41.94 15.34
CA GLY A 6 36.87 43.31 14.91
C GLY A 6 37.49 44.24 15.94
N ARG A 7 37.92 43.73 17.12
CA ARG A 7 38.50 44.56 18.18
C ARG A 7 39.93 44.95 17.85
N GLU A 8 40.26 46.22 18.08
CA GLU A 8 41.59 46.75 17.85
C GLU A 8 42.52 46.57 19.06
N TRP A 9 43.74 46.11 18.77
CA TRP A 9 44.80 45.89 19.73
C TRP A 9 46.06 46.63 19.31
N ILE A 10 46.72 47.29 20.27
CA ILE A 10 48.06 47.84 20.11
C ILE A 10 49.06 46.72 20.46
N ASP A 11 49.89 46.33 19.49
CA ASP A 11 50.88 45.27 19.69
C ASP A 11 52.20 45.86 20.22
N PHE A 12 52.35 45.86 21.54
CA PHE A 12 53.61 46.23 22.21
C PHE A 12 54.68 45.12 22.13
N PHE A 13 54.34 43.94 21.62
CA PHE A 13 55.24 42.79 21.50
C PHE A 13 55.87 42.67 20.10
N ALA A 14 55.44 43.50 19.15
CA ALA A 14 55.93 43.56 17.77
C ALA A 14 56.04 42.16 17.11
N GLY A 15 55.01 41.32 17.29
CA GLY A 15 55.03 39.94 16.81
C GLY A 15 56.24 39.13 17.32
N ALA A 16 56.58 39.27 18.60
CA ALA A 16 57.79 38.73 19.24
C ALA A 16 59.10 39.34 18.71
N GLY A 17 59.12 40.66 18.48
CA GLY A 17 60.30 41.41 18.00
C GLY A 17 60.65 41.20 16.53
N ALA A 18 59.80 40.49 15.77
CA ALA A 18 60.00 40.25 14.34
C ALA A 18 59.47 41.40 13.47
N LEU A 19 58.50 42.18 13.96
CA LEU A 19 57.80 43.21 13.20
C LEU A 19 58.22 44.62 13.59
N ASN A 20 59.52 44.89 13.51
CA ASN A 20 60.12 46.16 13.94
C ASN A 20 59.59 47.39 13.18
N TYR A 21 59.01 47.21 11.99
CA TYR A 21 58.39 48.27 11.18
C TYR A 21 56.86 48.27 11.24
N GLY A 22 56.28 47.48 12.15
CA GLY A 22 54.84 47.33 12.32
C GLY A 22 54.21 46.28 11.41
N HIS A 23 52.94 46.00 11.65
CA HIS A 23 52.15 45.04 10.89
C HIS A 23 51.84 45.59 9.49
N ASN A 24 52.20 44.85 8.43
CA ASN A 24 51.88 45.18 7.03
C ASN A 24 52.36 46.56 6.56
N HIS A 25 53.59 46.96 6.90
CA HIS A 25 54.16 48.24 6.43
C HIS A 25 54.03 48.38 4.90
N PRO A 26 53.43 49.46 4.36
CA PRO A 26 53.04 49.54 2.95
C PRO A 26 54.19 49.26 1.97
N GLU A 27 55.38 49.80 2.24
CA GLU A 27 56.55 49.60 1.39
C GLU A 27 57.07 48.16 1.44
N MET A 28 57.10 47.53 2.62
CA MET A 28 57.54 46.13 2.77
C MET A 28 56.58 45.19 2.06
N LYS A 29 55.27 45.44 2.24
CA LYS A 29 54.22 44.66 1.57
C LYS A 29 54.32 44.79 0.05
N ALA A 30 54.54 46.01 -0.46
CA ALA A 30 54.70 46.24 -1.89
C ALA A 30 55.92 45.50 -2.47
N GLN A 31 57.06 45.50 -1.78
CA GLN A 31 58.26 44.78 -2.24
C GLN A 31 58.06 43.26 -2.24
N VAL A 32 57.39 42.70 -1.23
CA VAL A 32 57.08 41.26 -1.18
C VAL A 32 56.10 40.88 -2.31
N ILE A 33 55.07 41.69 -2.56
CA ILE A 33 54.14 41.45 -3.67
C ILE A 33 54.88 41.50 -5.01
N ALA A 34 55.68 42.53 -5.25
CA ALA A 34 56.45 42.65 -6.49
C ALA A 34 57.38 41.46 -6.72
N TYR A 35 58.07 40.98 -5.66
CA TYR A 35 58.92 39.78 -5.75
C TYR A 35 58.13 38.53 -6.18
N LEU A 36 56.91 38.37 -5.69
CA LEU A 36 56.04 37.25 -6.07
C LEU A 36 55.50 37.41 -7.50
N GLU A 37 55.09 38.61 -7.88
CA GLU A 37 54.59 38.92 -9.23
C GLU A 37 55.66 38.73 -10.31
N ASP A 38 56.93 39.02 -9.99
CA ASP A 38 58.09 38.77 -10.86
C ASP A 38 58.54 37.30 -10.87
N ASN A 39 57.74 36.37 -10.32
CA ASN A 39 58.04 34.94 -10.19
C ASN A 39 59.35 34.65 -9.42
N GLY A 40 59.64 35.44 -8.38
CA GLY A 40 60.76 35.21 -7.50
C GLY A 40 60.75 33.81 -6.85
N ILE A 41 61.93 33.23 -6.66
CA ILE A 41 62.09 31.89 -6.07
C ILE A 41 61.64 31.91 -4.60
N MET A 42 60.48 31.32 -4.32
CA MET A 42 59.91 31.29 -2.96
C MET A 42 60.69 30.39 -1.98
N HIS A 43 61.30 29.31 -2.47
CA HIS A 43 62.15 28.41 -1.67
C HIS A 43 63.31 27.91 -2.53
N SER A 44 64.54 28.28 -2.17
CA SER A 44 65.74 27.94 -2.94
C SER A 44 66.60 26.84 -2.31
N LEU A 45 66.29 26.41 -1.08
CA LEU A 45 67.24 25.68 -0.21
C LEU A 45 68.60 26.45 -0.19
N ASP A 46 69.74 25.80 0.02
CA ASP A 46 71.06 26.44 0.12
C ASP A 46 71.51 27.16 -1.18
N LEU A 47 70.70 27.15 -2.24
CA LEU A 47 70.96 27.89 -3.47
C LEU A 47 70.93 29.41 -3.21
N ASP A 48 71.93 30.12 -3.74
CA ASP A 48 71.97 31.58 -3.69
C ASP A 48 71.00 32.17 -4.73
N THR A 49 70.19 33.15 -4.30
CA THR A 49 69.21 33.81 -5.17
C THR A 49 69.59 35.27 -5.35
N GLU A 50 69.12 35.90 -6.44
CA GLU A 50 69.37 37.32 -6.69
C GLU A 50 68.92 38.21 -5.51
N ALA A 51 67.76 37.90 -4.90
CA ALA A 51 67.26 38.60 -3.72
C ALA A 51 68.18 38.41 -2.49
N ARG A 52 68.68 37.19 -2.27
CA ARG A 52 69.62 36.88 -1.17
C ARG A 52 70.95 37.61 -1.35
N ALA A 53 71.51 37.58 -2.55
CA ALA A 53 72.73 38.29 -2.90
C ALA A 53 72.56 39.81 -2.74
N ALA A 54 71.45 40.37 -3.22
CA ALA A 54 71.13 41.80 -3.08
C ALA A 54 71.01 42.22 -1.60
N PHE A 55 70.32 41.42 -0.78
CA PHE A 55 70.23 41.66 0.66
C PHE A 55 71.60 41.62 1.33
N LEU A 56 72.42 40.59 1.07
CA LEU A 56 73.75 40.46 1.64
C LEU A 56 74.65 41.65 1.26
N ALA A 57 74.60 42.09 0.00
CA ALA A 57 75.33 43.28 -0.45
C ALA A 57 74.83 44.56 0.24
N ALA A 58 73.52 44.72 0.39
CA ALA A 58 72.93 45.87 1.09
C ALA A 58 73.28 45.89 2.58
N LEU A 59 73.22 44.74 3.25
CA LEU A 59 73.58 44.58 4.66
C LEU A 59 75.07 44.84 4.89
N GLN A 60 75.93 44.33 4.01
CA GLN A 60 77.37 44.57 4.03
C GLN A 60 77.66 46.08 3.92
N ARG A 61 77.09 46.73 2.91
CA ARG A 61 77.30 48.15 2.60
C ARG A 61 76.74 49.09 3.68
N SER A 62 75.57 48.78 4.23
CA SER A 62 74.82 49.72 5.09
C SER A 62 75.08 49.48 6.58
N VAL A 63 75.41 48.24 6.97
CA VAL A 63 75.54 47.85 8.37
C VAL A 63 76.97 47.41 8.70
N LEU A 64 77.46 46.36 8.06
CA LEU A 64 78.68 45.67 8.51
C LEU A 64 79.96 46.46 8.23
N THR A 65 80.14 46.97 7.00
CA THR A 65 81.35 47.73 6.62
C THR A 65 81.49 49.06 7.35
N PRO A 66 80.46 49.94 7.42
CA PRO A 66 80.58 51.22 8.13
C PRO A 66 80.88 51.07 9.63
N ARG A 67 80.44 49.95 10.23
CA ARG A 67 80.65 49.64 11.66
C ARG A 67 81.85 48.74 11.91
N ARG A 68 82.64 48.42 10.87
CA ARG A 68 83.84 47.56 10.92
C ARG A 68 83.59 46.20 11.57
N LEU A 69 82.44 45.58 11.32
CA LEU A 69 82.06 44.28 11.86
C LEU A 69 82.51 43.15 10.91
N PRO A 70 83.48 42.29 11.27
CA PRO A 70 84.01 41.23 10.40
C PRO A 70 83.16 39.96 10.46
N TYR A 71 81.83 40.07 10.46
CA TYR A 71 80.92 38.94 10.59
C TYR A 71 80.51 38.35 9.24
N ARG A 72 80.24 37.04 9.22
CA ARG A 72 79.56 36.34 8.11
C ARG A 72 78.09 36.12 8.47
N VAL A 73 77.22 36.11 7.47
CA VAL A 73 75.77 35.95 7.64
C VAL A 73 75.35 34.53 7.30
N GLN A 74 74.64 33.87 8.22
CA GLN A 74 74.02 32.57 8.01
C GLN A 74 72.49 32.73 8.04
N PHE A 75 71.80 32.18 7.03
CA PHE A 75 70.34 32.10 7.01
C PHE A 75 69.91 30.76 7.62
N THR A 76 69.03 30.79 8.62
CA THR A 76 68.54 29.59 9.31
C THR A 76 67.24 29.11 8.66
N GLY A 77 67.19 27.90 8.10
CA GLY A 77 65.95 27.23 7.69
C GLY A 77 65.24 26.53 8.86
N PRO A 78 63.99 26.03 8.69
CA PRO A 78 63.35 25.18 9.70
C PRO A 78 64.04 23.81 9.72
N THR A 79 64.95 23.58 10.67
CA THR A 79 65.59 22.27 10.83
C THR A 79 64.71 21.33 11.63
N GLY A 80 64.32 20.19 11.05
CA GLY A 80 64.00 19.00 11.85
C GLY A 80 65.29 18.46 12.46
N THR A 81 65.31 18.28 13.78
CA THR A 81 66.43 17.64 14.49
C THR A 81 66.24 16.12 14.49
N ASP A 82 67.34 15.36 14.54
CA ASP A 82 67.35 13.89 14.73
C ASP A 82 66.56 13.47 15.97
N ALA A 83 65.97 12.27 15.91
CA ALA A 83 65.44 11.58 17.09
C ALA A 83 66.49 10.57 17.57
N TYR A 84 67.03 10.80 18.75
CA TYR A 84 68.04 9.95 19.38
C TYR A 84 67.40 9.02 20.41
N ASP A 85 68.10 7.95 20.79
CA ASP A 85 67.69 7.01 21.85
C ASP A 85 66.25 6.50 21.74
N ALA A 86 65.83 6.18 20.52
CA ALA A 86 64.50 5.72 20.23
C ALA A 86 64.27 4.32 20.81
N THR A 87 63.20 4.15 21.56
CA THR A 87 62.72 2.86 22.06
C THR A 87 61.27 2.67 21.67
N LEU A 88 60.96 1.51 21.09
CA LEU A 88 59.61 1.12 20.72
C LEU A 88 59.09 0.12 21.75
N THR A 89 57.88 0.35 22.25
CA THR A 89 57.13 -0.62 23.02
C THR A 89 55.73 -0.70 22.44
N ASP A 90 55.28 -1.91 22.12
CA ASP A 90 53.93 -2.16 21.63
C ASP A 90 53.36 -3.40 22.33
N ARG A 91 52.34 -3.17 23.17
CA ARG A 91 51.64 -4.28 23.82
C ARG A 91 50.63 -4.82 22.81
N LEU A 92 50.91 -5.98 22.26
CA LEU A 92 50.06 -6.62 21.27
C LEU A 92 48.65 -6.83 21.86
N PRO A 93 47.61 -6.88 21.02
CA PRO A 93 46.23 -6.93 21.48
C PRO A 93 45.99 -8.08 22.48
N PHE A 94 45.24 -7.81 23.55
CA PHE A 94 45.01 -8.73 24.67
C PHE A 94 43.54 -8.65 25.11
N THR A 95 42.93 -9.78 25.41
CA THR A 95 41.64 -9.88 26.11
C THR A 95 41.85 -10.34 27.53
N THR A 96 40.86 -10.14 28.41
CA THR A 96 40.92 -10.54 29.82
C THR A 96 41.29 -12.03 29.96
N GLY A 97 42.58 -12.30 30.20
CA GLY A 97 43.11 -13.65 30.45
C GLY A 97 43.83 -14.36 29.28
N SER A 98 43.91 -13.76 28.07
CA SER A 98 44.61 -14.35 26.92
C SER A 98 45.10 -13.33 25.88
N SER A 99 46.24 -13.62 25.24
CA SER A 99 46.72 -12.87 24.07
C SER A 99 45.77 -13.02 22.89
N LEU A 100 45.48 -11.92 22.17
CA LEU A 100 44.75 -11.97 20.90
C LEU A 100 45.65 -12.31 19.71
N MET A 101 46.94 -12.44 19.93
CA MET A 101 47.86 -12.97 18.93
C MET A 101 48.63 -14.11 19.59
N LEU A 102 48.33 -15.33 19.17
CA LEU A 102 48.97 -16.56 19.63
C LEU A 102 50.27 -16.79 18.87
N ASN A 103 51.31 -17.16 19.61
CA ASN A 103 52.64 -17.45 19.09
C ASN A 103 53.15 -16.41 18.06
N PRO A 104 53.11 -15.10 18.37
CA PRO A 104 53.53 -14.08 17.43
C PRO A 104 55.02 -14.22 17.10
N VAL A 105 55.36 -13.96 15.85
CA VAL A 105 56.72 -13.94 15.31
C VAL A 105 56.98 -12.61 14.64
N ILE A 106 58.22 -12.12 14.78
CA ILE A 106 58.69 -10.95 14.04
C ILE A 106 59.07 -11.45 12.65
N VAL A 107 58.27 -11.11 11.65
CA VAL A 107 58.44 -11.57 10.26
C VAL A 107 59.54 -10.78 9.56
N SER A 108 59.57 -9.47 9.77
CA SER A 108 60.62 -8.61 9.22
C SER A 108 60.73 -7.30 10.01
N ALA A 109 61.92 -6.70 9.94
CA ALA A 109 62.16 -5.32 10.30
C ALA A 109 62.95 -4.70 9.15
N ASP A 110 62.28 -3.95 8.27
CA ASP A 110 62.93 -3.34 7.09
C ASP A 110 63.65 -2.04 7.50
N SER A 111 64.92 -1.94 7.08
CA SER A 111 65.70 -0.72 7.18
C SER A 111 66.55 -0.57 5.90
N ASN A 112 66.00 0.10 4.90
CA ASN A 112 66.60 0.27 3.57
C ASN A 112 68.02 0.91 3.41
N VAL A 113 68.84 1.23 4.43
CA VAL A 113 70.19 1.85 4.13
C VAL A 113 71.29 1.78 5.22
N THR A 114 71.13 1.17 6.42
CA THR A 114 72.26 1.05 7.39
C THR A 114 72.16 -0.21 8.25
N PRO A 115 73.29 -0.87 8.62
CA PRO A 115 73.30 -2.22 9.23
C PRO A 115 72.82 -2.29 10.70
N SER A 116 72.30 -1.21 11.28
CA SER A 116 72.05 -1.09 12.73
C SER A 116 70.64 -1.47 13.21
N ILE A 117 69.63 -1.50 12.33
CA ILE A 117 68.24 -1.83 12.68
C ILE A 117 67.80 -3.05 11.86
N ASN A 118 67.71 -4.21 12.51
CA ASN A 118 67.27 -5.49 11.94
C ASN A 118 66.31 -6.18 12.94
N ALA A 119 65.74 -7.33 12.56
CA ALA A 119 64.77 -8.04 13.41
C ALA A 119 65.31 -8.35 14.82
N GLY A 120 66.63 -8.57 14.99
CA GLY A 120 67.26 -8.81 16.28
C GLY A 120 67.30 -7.60 17.22
N LYS A 121 67.01 -6.38 16.72
CA LYS A 121 66.79 -5.19 17.54
C LYS A 121 65.42 -5.14 18.19
N PHE A 122 64.56 -6.12 17.92
CA PHE A 122 63.25 -6.23 18.50
C PHE A 122 63.10 -7.57 19.21
N ALA A 123 62.36 -7.58 20.31
CA ALA A 123 62.04 -8.78 21.06
C ALA A 123 60.55 -8.81 21.38
N LEU A 124 59.97 -9.99 21.22
CA LEU A 124 58.66 -10.32 21.77
C LEU A 124 58.88 -10.98 23.13
N SER A 125 58.30 -10.40 24.16
CA SER A 125 58.29 -10.96 25.52
C SER A 125 56.86 -11.24 25.95
N GLY A 126 56.66 -12.31 26.74
CA GLY A 126 55.34 -12.74 27.19
C GLY A 126 54.97 -14.15 26.69
N ASN A 127 53.68 -14.47 26.76
CA ASN A 127 53.14 -15.78 26.40
C ASN A 127 51.64 -15.68 26.05
N ASN A 128 51.06 -16.77 25.56
CA ASN A 128 49.66 -16.82 25.14
C ASN A 128 48.63 -16.50 26.25
N SER A 129 48.96 -16.66 27.54
CA SER A 129 48.02 -16.39 28.65
C SER A 129 48.14 -14.97 29.22
N THR A 130 49.34 -14.37 29.23
CA THR A 130 49.57 -13.03 29.79
C THR A 130 49.65 -11.92 28.73
N GLY A 131 49.64 -12.29 27.45
CA GLY A 131 49.85 -11.37 26.32
C GLY A 131 51.33 -11.24 25.95
N TYR A 132 51.57 -10.68 24.77
CA TYR A 132 52.91 -10.37 24.25
C TYR A 132 53.14 -8.86 24.19
N THR A 133 54.38 -8.45 24.44
CA THR A 133 54.84 -7.08 24.24
C THR A 133 56.04 -7.10 23.31
N LEU A 134 55.94 -6.37 22.20
CA LEU A 134 57.04 -6.04 21.32
C LEU A 134 57.84 -4.90 21.95
N THR A 135 59.14 -5.10 22.10
CA THR A 135 60.06 -4.10 22.64
C THR A 135 61.33 -4.03 21.81
N THR A 136 62.07 -2.93 21.92
CA THR A 136 63.41 -2.84 21.33
C THR A 136 64.47 -3.41 22.27
N ASN A 137 65.41 -4.19 21.73
CA ASN A 137 66.60 -4.66 22.43
C ASN A 137 67.64 -3.53 22.50
N GLY A 138 67.42 -2.63 23.46
CA GLY A 138 68.22 -1.42 23.67
C GLY A 138 67.69 -0.21 22.92
N VAL A 139 68.46 0.87 22.99
CA VAL A 139 68.19 2.15 22.31
C VAL A 139 68.58 2.07 20.83
N MET A 140 67.71 2.61 19.97
CA MET A 140 67.92 2.72 18.53
C MET A 140 68.24 4.17 18.16
N GLN A 141 69.16 4.34 17.22
CA GLN A 141 69.49 5.64 16.65
C GLN A 141 68.77 5.77 15.30
N LEU A 142 67.94 6.80 15.14
CA LEU A 142 67.15 7.04 13.92
C LEU A 142 67.71 8.27 13.18
N PRO A 143 68.67 8.11 12.26
CA PRO A 143 69.30 9.25 11.57
C PRO A 143 68.37 9.97 10.58
N LEU A 144 68.54 11.29 10.48
CA LEU A 144 67.89 12.28 9.62
C LEU A 144 68.00 11.91 8.13
N ASN A 145 67.05 11.13 7.64
CA ASN A 145 66.33 11.61 6.48
C ASN A 145 64.85 11.67 6.86
N ALA A 146 64.18 12.77 6.52
CA ALA A 146 62.75 12.99 6.79
C ALA A 146 61.82 11.95 6.09
N SER A 147 62.41 10.98 5.39
CA SER A 147 61.76 9.92 4.63
C SER A 147 62.06 8.51 5.19
N ARG A 148 62.72 8.38 6.36
CA ARG A 148 63.12 7.07 6.88
C ARG A 148 61.91 6.34 7.44
N ARG A 149 61.53 5.23 6.82
CA ARG A 149 60.53 4.30 7.33
C ARG A 149 61.22 3.06 7.89
N VAL A 150 61.00 2.79 9.18
CA VAL A 150 61.31 1.50 9.81
C VAL A 150 60.00 0.75 9.93
N THR A 151 59.86 -0.37 9.24
CA THR A 151 58.65 -1.20 9.27
C THR A 151 58.95 -2.45 10.07
N VAL A 152 58.25 -2.66 11.19
CA VAL A 152 58.30 -3.91 11.94
C VAL A 152 57.00 -4.68 11.67
N VAL A 153 57.12 -5.87 11.12
CA VAL A 153 55.99 -6.76 10.85
C VAL A 153 55.96 -7.86 11.90
N VAL A 154 54.90 -7.88 12.70
CA VAL A 154 54.60 -8.97 13.63
C VAL A 154 53.40 -9.73 13.09
N ALA A 155 53.53 -11.04 12.97
CA ALA A 155 52.44 -11.93 12.56
C ALA A 155 52.18 -12.98 13.64
N GLY A 156 50.94 -13.40 13.79
CA GLY A 156 50.56 -14.51 14.66
C GLY A 156 49.12 -14.94 14.37
N VAL A 157 48.62 -15.90 15.14
CA VAL A 157 47.29 -16.49 14.92
C VAL A 157 46.31 -15.88 15.92
N LEU A 158 45.14 -15.41 15.47
CA LEU A 158 44.11 -14.96 16.41
C LEU A 158 43.65 -16.15 17.27
N PRO A 159 43.47 -16.02 18.60
CA PRO A 159 42.89 -17.07 19.41
C PRO A 159 41.46 -17.29 18.95
N VAL A 160 41.04 -18.54 19.02
CA VAL A 160 39.80 -19.02 18.42
C VAL A 160 38.51 -18.60 19.17
N VAL A 161 38.64 -17.64 20.09
CA VAL A 161 37.57 -17.07 20.89
C VAL A 161 37.56 -15.55 20.66
N VAL A 162 37.12 -15.15 19.48
CA VAL A 162 36.84 -13.75 19.19
C VAL A 162 35.36 -13.59 18.90
N VAL A 163 34.73 -12.70 19.64
CA VAL A 163 33.33 -12.34 19.40
C VAL A 163 33.29 -11.55 18.08
N PRO A 164 32.37 -11.85 17.16
CA PRO A 164 32.19 -11.05 15.95
C PRO A 164 32.00 -9.56 16.28
N SER A 165 32.42 -8.68 15.38
CA SER A 165 32.40 -7.22 15.55
C SER A 165 33.25 -6.66 16.72
N ALA A 166 33.98 -7.49 17.46
CA ALA A 166 34.86 -7.02 18.54
C ALA A 166 35.93 -6.05 18.00
N LEU A 167 36.10 -4.94 18.72
CA LEU A 167 37.07 -3.90 18.41
C LEU A 167 38.26 -3.99 19.35
N PHE A 168 39.44 -4.17 18.78
CA PHE A 168 40.70 -4.14 19.51
C PHE A 168 41.54 -2.97 19.03
N THR A 169 42.17 -2.24 19.93
CA THR A 169 43.10 -1.17 19.55
C THR A 169 44.50 -1.61 19.92
N ASN A 170 45.37 -1.75 18.93
CA ASN A 170 46.80 -1.92 19.15
C ASN A 170 47.42 -0.52 19.27
N THR A 171 48.24 -0.26 20.28
CA THR A 171 48.86 1.06 20.45
C THR A 171 50.36 0.91 20.63
N ALA A 172 51.09 1.24 19.58
CA ALA A 172 52.54 1.35 19.65
C ALA A 172 52.93 2.67 20.33
N VAL A 173 53.96 2.61 21.18
CA VAL A 173 54.55 3.74 21.88
C VAL A 173 56.02 3.85 21.48
N LEU A 174 56.40 5.01 20.96
CA LEU A 174 57.78 5.36 20.63
C LEU A 174 58.25 6.46 21.59
N ASN A 175 59.27 6.17 22.39
CA ASN A 175 59.97 7.19 23.17
C ASN A 175 61.28 7.53 22.48
N TYR A 176 61.66 8.80 22.43
CA TYR A 176 62.91 9.27 21.84
C TYR A 176 63.35 10.58 22.48
N THR A 177 64.60 10.97 22.31
CA THR A 177 65.18 12.18 22.89
C THR A 177 65.71 13.12 21.82
N SER A 178 65.87 14.40 22.19
CA SER A 178 66.46 15.41 21.29
C SER A 178 67.99 15.35 21.18
N LEU A 179 68.67 14.50 21.96
CA LEU A 179 70.14 14.43 22.03
C LEU A 179 70.60 12.99 22.21
N ASP A 180 71.77 12.63 21.67
CA ASP A 180 72.37 11.31 21.86
C ASP A 180 72.93 11.14 23.29
N GLY A 181 72.34 10.21 24.05
CA GLY A 181 72.71 9.86 25.42
C GLY A 181 74.04 9.11 25.54
N PHE A 182 74.65 8.66 24.43
CA PHE A 182 75.98 8.03 24.44
C PHE A 182 77.14 9.02 24.62
N ALA A 183 76.90 10.33 24.57
CA ALA A 183 77.91 11.36 24.82
C ALA A 183 77.82 11.88 26.28
N GLN A 184 78.48 11.20 27.22
CA GLN A 184 78.74 11.80 28.54
C GLN A 184 80.02 12.65 28.53
N PRO A 185 80.07 13.77 29.29
CA PRO A 185 79.07 14.23 30.24
C PRO A 185 78.11 15.24 29.60
N ILE A 186 76.82 15.03 29.85
CA ILE A 186 75.65 15.87 29.56
C ILE A 186 76.01 17.34 29.25
N THR A 187 76.15 17.69 27.97
CA THR A 187 76.38 19.08 27.57
C THR A 187 75.03 19.77 27.44
N ARG A 188 74.71 20.61 28.43
CA ARG A 188 73.80 21.75 28.24
C ARG A 188 74.17 22.43 26.92
N SER A 189 73.18 22.69 26.06
CA SER A 189 73.37 23.53 24.88
C SER A 189 74.07 24.83 25.29
N GLY A 190 75.18 25.18 24.62
CA GLY A 190 75.92 26.42 24.85
C GLY A 190 75.11 27.70 24.57
N TYR A 191 73.89 27.56 24.06
CA TYR A 191 72.96 28.65 23.77
C TYR A 191 72.06 29.01 24.96
N ASN A 192 71.78 28.06 25.89
CA ASN A 192 70.93 28.31 27.06
C ASN A 192 71.20 27.33 28.23
N ILE A 193 71.53 27.86 29.41
CA ILE A 193 71.64 27.09 30.66
C ILE A 193 70.31 26.43 31.09
N SER A 194 69.13 26.84 30.65
CA SER A 194 67.87 26.15 30.99
C SER A 194 67.57 24.92 30.12
N SER A 195 68.37 24.62 29.08
CA SER A 195 68.03 23.54 28.13
C SER A 195 68.64 22.20 28.55
N THR A 196 67.80 21.28 29.02
CA THR A 196 68.12 19.85 29.19
C THR A 196 67.71 19.06 27.95
N GLU A 197 68.23 17.84 27.82
CA GLU A 197 67.68 16.82 26.92
C GLU A 197 66.16 16.74 27.11
N ARG A 198 65.41 16.78 26.01
CA ARG A 198 63.96 16.61 26.03
C ARG A 198 63.63 15.19 25.61
N VAL A 199 62.80 14.55 26.42
CA VAL A 199 62.19 13.26 26.12
C VAL A 199 60.86 13.52 25.44
N TYR A 200 60.61 12.81 24.36
CA TYR A 200 59.38 12.85 23.60
C TYR A 200 58.76 11.45 23.58
N THR A 201 57.43 11.43 23.56
CA THR A 201 56.65 10.22 23.39
C THR A 201 55.70 10.44 22.24
N ALA A 202 55.70 9.52 21.28
CA ALA A 202 54.71 9.43 20.22
C ALA A 202 53.93 8.12 20.38
N THR A 203 52.63 8.16 20.14
CA THR A 203 51.77 6.98 20.15
C THR A 203 51.05 6.83 18.82
N GLY A 204 50.84 5.58 18.40
CA GLY A 204 50.14 5.23 17.18
C GLY A 204 49.09 4.16 17.43
N PRO A 205 47.85 4.53 17.82
CA PRO A 205 46.77 3.58 17.96
C PRO A 205 46.21 3.17 16.59
N VAL A 206 46.07 1.87 16.36
CA VAL A 206 45.39 1.30 15.20
C VAL A 206 44.27 0.37 15.68
N PRO A 207 43.00 0.68 15.35
CA PRO A 207 41.90 -0.24 15.59
C PRO A 207 41.91 -1.40 14.58
N PHE A 208 41.65 -2.60 15.07
CA PHE A 208 41.35 -3.81 14.31
C PHE A 208 39.95 -4.31 14.75
N ARG A 209 39.09 -4.62 13.78
CA ARG A 209 37.79 -5.23 14.02
C ARG A 209 37.78 -6.65 13.49
N VAL A 210 37.29 -7.57 14.30
CA VAL A 210 36.85 -8.90 13.83
C VAL A 210 35.72 -8.69 12.82
N LEU A 211 35.61 -9.59 11.83
CA LEU A 211 34.59 -9.55 10.78
C LEU A 211 33.25 -9.08 11.37
N PRO A 212 32.67 -7.98 10.85
CA PRO A 212 31.39 -7.49 11.34
C PRO A 212 30.30 -8.51 10.99
N LEU A 213 29.37 -8.71 11.92
CA LEU A 213 28.12 -9.41 11.59
C LEU A 213 27.37 -8.59 10.54
N LEU A 214 26.84 -9.29 9.54
CA LEU A 214 26.01 -8.72 8.49
C LEU A 214 24.72 -9.52 8.41
N ALA A 215 23.71 -9.05 9.12
CA ALA A 215 22.36 -9.62 9.12
C ALA A 215 21.63 -9.26 7.83
N THR A 216 21.17 -10.27 7.09
CA THR A 216 20.40 -10.07 5.86
C THR A 216 19.09 -10.84 5.92
N LYS A 217 18.02 -10.15 5.55
CA LYS A 217 16.67 -10.69 5.45
C LYS A 217 16.19 -10.62 4.01
N GLU A 218 15.58 -11.68 3.54
CA GLU A 218 15.09 -11.81 2.18
C GLU A 218 13.64 -12.31 2.18
N PHE A 219 12.87 -11.79 1.22
CA PHE A 219 11.58 -12.36 0.84
C PHE A 219 11.81 -13.48 -0.17
N ILE A 220 11.33 -14.69 0.11
CA ILE A 220 11.54 -15.84 -0.79
C ILE A 220 10.41 -15.92 -1.81
N THR A 221 9.18 -16.10 -1.31
CA THR A 221 7.98 -16.38 -2.13
C THR A 221 6.73 -16.24 -1.29
N THR A 222 5.57 -16.27 -1.94
CA THR A 222 4.26 -16.43 -1.32
C THR A 222 3.60 -17.76 -1.68
N SER A 223 2.47 -18.08 -1.03
CA SER A 223 1.63 -19.21 -1.37
C SER A 223 0.74 -18.98 -2.59
N GLU A 224 0.51 -17.73 -3.00
CA GLU A 224 -0.42 -17.42 -4.08
C GLU A 224 0.27 -16.86 -5.32
N GLY A 225 -0.03 -17.43 -6.49
CA GLY A 225 0.54 -16.96 -7.76
C GLY A 225 -0.17 -15.73 -8.36
N PHE A 226 -1.31 -15.33 -7.81
CA PHE A 226 -2.10 -14.19 -8.31
C PHE A 226 -1.72 -12.86 -7.64
N THR A 227 -0.95 -12.90 -6.56
CA THR A 227 -0.31 -11.73 -5.97
C THR A 227 1.08 -11.60 -6.58
N SER A 228 1.35 -10.45 -7.19
CA SER A 228 2.59 -10.20 -7.92
C SER A 228 3.51 -9.25 -7.15
N VAL A 229 4.71 -9.01 -7.69
CA VAL A 229 5.57 -7.90 -7.24
C VAL A 229 4.99 -6.61 -7.82
N GLY A 230 4.80 -5.59 -6.97
CA GLY A 230 4.32 -4.29 -7.41
C GLY A 230 5.35 -3.54 -8.26
N LEU A 231 4.90 -2.48 -8.94
CA LEU A 231 5.81 -1.60 -9.70
C LEU A 231 6.86 -0.89 -8.84
N ASP A 232 6.63 -0.84 -7.53
CA ASP A 232 7.57 -0.34 -6.51
C ASP A 232 8.66 -1.35 -6.14
N GLY A 233 8.63 -2.57 -6.71
CA GLY A 233 9.56 -3.65 -6.41
C GLY A 233 9.24 -4.43 -5.15
N ASN A 234 8.19 -4.08 -4.39
CA ASN A 234 7.82 -4.79 -3.17
C ASN A 234 6.91 -5.99 -3.51
N PRO A 235 7.08 -7.15 -2.85
CA PRO A 235 6.13 -8.26 -2.95
C PRO A 235 4.74 -7.85 -2.44
N ARG A 236 3.69 -8.38 -3.07
CA ARG A 236 2.30 -8.28 -2.59
C ARG A 236 1.85 -9.58 -1.95
N ALA A 237 0.97 -9.49 -0.97
CA ALA A 237 0.29 -10.64 -0.38
C ALA A 237 -1.12 -10.25 0.06
N ALA A 238 -2.08 -11.15 -0.13
CA ALA A 238 -3.47 -11.01 0.27
C ALA A 238 -3.69 -11.48 1.71
N ILE A 239 -4.83 -11.11 2.29
CA ILE A 239 -5.20 -11.58 3.63
C ILE A 239 -5.36 -13.11 3.64
N GLY A 240 -4.72 -13.77 4.61
CA GLY A 240 -4.65 -15.23 4.74
C GLY A 240 -3.48 -15.86 3.99
N GLU A 241 -2.82 -15.12 3.10
CA GLU A 241 -1.71 -15.65 2.30
C GLU A 241 -0.49 -15.97 3.17
N VAL A 242 0.24 -17.02 2.80
CA VAL A 242 1.48 -17.40 3.48
C VAL A 242 2.68 -16.81 2.74
N VAL A 243 3.56 -16.14 3.48
CA VAL A 243 4.82 -15.58 3.00
C VAL A 243 6.00 -16.33 3.60
N ALA A 244 7.05 -16.57 2.81
CA ALA A 244 8.27 -17.23 3.25
C ALA A 244 9.43 -16.24 3.32
N TYR A 245 10.13 -16.21 4.46
CA TYR A 245 11.30 -15.38 4.68
C TYR A 245 12.57 -16.22 4.83
N ARG A 246 13.70 -15.65 4.42
CA ARG A 246 15.05 -16.17 4.70
C ARG A 246 15.82 -15.16 5.54
N LEU A 247 16.45 -15.63 6.60
CA LEU A 247 17.36 -14.88 7.45
C LEU A 247 18.75 -15.50 7.33
N TRP A 248 19.79 -14.70 7.24
CA TRP A 248 21.15 -15.22 7.30
C TRP A 248 22.16 -14.21 7.84
N ILE A 249 23.25 -14.74 8.39
CA ILE A 249 24.43 -13.97 8.80
C ILE A 249 25.68 -14.66 8.23
N GLN A 250 26.72 -13.89 7.98
CA GLN A 250 28.07 -14.43 7.84
C GLN A 250 28.68 -14.62 9.24
N LEU A 251 29.21 -15.80 9.51
CA LEU A 251 29.92 -16.11 10.74
C LEU A 251 31.40 -15.81 10.57
N ALA A 252 32.03 -15.28 11.63
CA ALA A 252 33.48 -15.31 11.72
C ALA A 252 33.95 -16.72 12.11
N GLU A 253 35.15 -17.09 11.66
CA GLU A 253 35.84 -18.28 12.14
C GLU A 253 36.03 -18.21 13.67
N SER A 254 35.60 -19.26 14.38
CA SER A 254 35.61 -19.32 15.83
C SER A 254 35.40 -20.75 16.30
N THR A 255 36.12 -21.20 17.34
CA THR A 255 35.93 -22.54 17.92
C THR A 255 35.46 -22.45 19.36
N SER A 256 34.74 -21.38 19.69
CA SER A 256 34.17 -21.17 21.01
C SER A 256 32.77 -21.77 21.07
N PRO A 257 32.56 -22.98 21.62
CA PRO A 257 31.23 -23.53 21.83
C PRO A 257 30.42 -22.75 22.88
N SER A 258 31.03 -21.78 23.58
CA SER A 258 30.31 -20.84 24.44
C SER A 258 29.70 -19.66 23.68
N LEU A 259 30.05 -19.46 22.40
CA LEU A 259 29.45 -18.44 21.56
C LEU A 259 28.02 -18.85 21.20
N THR A 260 27.02 -18.22 21.81
CA THR A 260 25.63 -18.48 21.45
C THR A 260 25.15 -17.50 20.39
N VAL A 261 24.57 -18.03 19.31
CA VAL A 261 23.94 -17.23 18.25
C VAL A 261 22.43 -17.47 18.29
N ASP A 262 21.65 -16.40 18.37
CA ASP A 262 20.20 -16.45 18.26
C ASP A 262 19.69 -15.42 17.24
N PHE A 263 18.70 -15.78 16.43
CA PHE A 263 17.96 -14.83 15.60
C PHE A 263 16.62 -14.52 16.25
N VAL A 264 16.23 -13.25 16.33
CA VAL A 264 14.90 -12.83 16.79
C VAL A 264 14.24 -12.05 15.65
N ASP A 265 13.22 -12.64 15.05
CA ASP A 265 12.46 -11.99 13.97
C ASP A 265 11.52 -10.95 14.55
N ASN A 266 11.64 -9.70 14.09
CA ASN A 266 10.72 -8.62 14.48
C ASN A 266 9.44 -8.67 13.65
N LEU A 267 8.79 -9.83 13.69
CA LEU A 267 7.58 -10.10 12.92
C LEU A 267 6.51 -9.07 13.31
N PRO A 268 6.06 -8.22 12.36
CA PRO A 268 5.11 -7.16 12.66
C PRO A 268 3.72 -7.72 12.97
N ALA A 269 2.89 -6.93 13.67
CA ALA A 269 1.55 -7.35 14.10
C ALA A 269 0.59 -7.76 12.97
N GLY A 270 0.89 -7.39 11.72
CA GLY A 270 0.15 -7.82 10.53
C GLY A 270 0.49 -9.24 10.04
N LEU A 271 1.49 -9.90 10.63
CA LEU A 271 1.93 -11.25 10.31
C LEU A 271 1.87 -12.16 11.54
N GLU A 272 1.66 -13.45 11.32
CA GLU A 272 1.74 -14.47 12.36
C GLU A 272 2.67 -15.61 11.95
N PHE A 273 3.60 -15.96 12.82
CA PHE A 273 4.57 -17.02 12.58
C PHE A 273 3.87 -18.39 12.51
N ILE A 274 4.19 -19.20 11.50
CA ILE A 274 3.63 -20.56 11.35
C ILE A 274 4.63 -21.57 11.92
N THR A 275 4.32 -22.13 13.08
CA THR A 275 5.15 -23.14 13.75
C THR A 275 5.34 -24.40 12.90
N GLY A 276 6.52 -25.02 12.97
CA GLY A 276 6.83 -26.26 12.22
C GLY A 276 7.33 -26.04 10.78
N THR A 277 7.26 -24.80 10.28
CA THR A 277 7.74 -24.44 8.94
C THR A 277 9.23 -24.11 8.89
N THR A 278 9.86 -23.90 10.05
CA THR A 278 11.25 -23.46 10.12
C THR A 278 12.23 -24.50 9.57
N ARG A 279 13.11 -24.06 8.68
CA ARG A 279 14.23 -24.84 8.13
C ARG A 279 15.52 -24.06 8.32
N MET A 280 16.64 -24.76 8.43
CA MET A 280 17.96 -24.14 8.58
C MET A 280 19.05 -24.88 7.80
N ALA A 281 20.16 -24.20 7.59
CA ALA A 281 21.37 -24.78 7.00
C ALA A 281 22.61 -24.00 7.46
N PHE A 282 23.74 -24.70 7.49
CA PHE A 282 25.07 -24.12 7.53
C PHE A 282 25.66 -24.16 6.13
N VAL A 283 26.06 -23.00 5.61
CA VAL A 283 26.63 -22.88 4.26
C VAL A 283 28.12 -22.62 4.41
N ALA A 284 28.93 -23.55 3.93
CA ALA A 284 30.40 -23.48 3.99
C ALA A 284 30.99 -24.39 2.90
N ASN A 285 32.15 -24.07 2.32
CA ASN A 285 32.79 -24.91 1.30
C ASN A 285 33.58 -26.09 1.91
N GLY A 286 33.85 -26.05 3.21
CA GLY A 286 34.31 -27.14 4.06
C GLY A 286 33.25 -27.54 5.09
N GLY A 287 33.37 -28.75 5.65
CA GLY A 287 32.60 -29.12 6.84
C GLY A 287 33.22 -28.42 8.04
N GLY A 288 32.60 -27.36 8.56
CA GLY A 288 33.23 -26.55 9.60
C GLY A 288 32.29 -25.96 10.65
N ILE A 289 31.02 -25.70 10.35
CA ILE A 289 30.09 -25.14 11.34
C ILE A 289 29.42 -26.26 12.15
N THR A 290 29.44 -26.11 13.46
CA THR A 290 28.78 -27.01 14.43
C THR A 290 27.93 -26.21 15.39
N SER A 291 26.83 -26.82 15.85
CA SER A 291 25.93 -26.29 16.87
C SER A 291 25.73 -27.31 17.98
N THR A 292 25.57 -26.85 19.23
CA THR A 292 25.22 -27.74 20.34
C THR A 292 23.73 -28.15 20.36
N LEU A 293 22.86 -27.44 19.62
CA LEU A 293 21.43 -27.73 19.55
C LEU A 293 21.03 -28.55 18.33
N VAL A 294 21.79 -28.43 17.23
CA VAL A 294 21.47 -29.07 15.94
C VAL A 294 22.72 -29.68 15.31
N THR A 295 22.61 -30.93 14.88
CA THR A 295 23.68 -31.68 14.22
C THR A 295 23.14 -32.38 12.98
N THR A 296 24.03 -32.94 12.15
CA THR A 296 23.63 -33.77 11.00
C THR A 296 22.89 -35.05 11.39
N THR A 297 22.98 -35.46 12.66
CA THR A 297 22.25 -36.61 13.23
C THR A 297 20.88 -36.24 13.79
N THR A 298 20.55 -34.94 13.89
CA THR A 298 19.20 -34.49 14.23
C THR A 298 18.21 -35.01 13.17
N PRO A 299 17.02 -35.52 13.56
CA PRO A 299 16.05 -36.06 12.61
C PRO A 299 15.70 -35.05 11.50
N GLY A 300 15.88 -35.45 10.24
CA GLY A 300 15.65 -34.59 9.07
C GLY A 300 16.80 -33.64 8.70
N CYS A 301 17.92 -33.66 9.43
CA CYS A 301 19.04 -32.73 9.24
C CYS A 301 20.26 -33.33 8.52
N ALA A 302 20.08 -34.40 7.74
CA ALA A 302 21.13 -34.94 6.89
C ALA A 302 21.69 -33.88 5.91
N GLY A 303 20.85 -32.93 5.49
CA GLY A 303 21.21 -31.78 4.65
C GLY A 303 21.53 -30.50 5.42
N LEU A 304 21.92 -30.58 6.71
CA LEU A 304 22.27 -29.40 7.50
C LEU A 304 23.44 -28.62 6.90
N ASN A 305 24.46 -29.31 6.40
CA ASN A 305 25.63 -28.68 5.79
C ASN A 305 25.42 -28.59 4.27
N VAL A 306 25.39 -27.37 3.75
CA VAL A 306 25.27 -27.05 2.32
C VAL A 306 26.61 -26.52 1.84
N SER A 307 27.18 -27.15 0.81
CA SER A 307 28.45 -26.69 0.26
C SER A 307 28.28 -25.37 -0.50
N GLY A 308 29.02 -24.33 -0.12
CA GLY A 308 28.98 -23.03 -0.81
C GLY A 308 29.82 -21.95 -0.15
N ARG A 309 30.22 -20.94 -0.95
CA ARG A 309 31.02 -19.78 -0.52
C ARG A 309 30.19 -18.50 -0.28
N SER A 310 28.88 -18.57 -0.53
CA SER A 310 27.94 -17.45 -0.50
C SER A 310 26.50 -17.96 -0.45
N VAL A 311 25.61 -17.21 0.20
CA VAL A 311 24.16 -17.51 0.23
C VAL A 311 23.48 -17.26 -1.12
N VAL A 312 24.04 -16.41 -2.00
CA VAL A 312 23.43 -16.04 -3.30
C VAL A 312 23.25 -17.26 -4.22
N GLY A 313 24.08 -18.30 -4.07
CA GLY A 313 23.98 -19.55 -4.83
C GLY A 313 23.14 -20.64 -4.17
N VAL A 314 22.60 -20.40 -2.97
CA VAL A 314 21.86 -21.40 -2.20
C VAL A 314 20.36 -21.26 -2.46
N ALA A 315 19.82 -22.19 -3.26
CA ALA A 315 18.39 -22.25 -3.56
C ALA A 315 17.58 -22.52 -2.28
N PRO A 316 16.36 -21.96 -2.14
CA PRO A 316 15.52 -22.21 -0.97
C PRO A 316 15.30 -23.69 -0.66
N THR A 317 15.15 -24.50 -1.70
CA THR A 317 14.96 -25.95 -1.63
C THR A 317 16.15 -26.72 -1.07
N GLN A 318 17.34 -26.12 -0.97
CA GLN A 318 18.53 -26.75 -0.36
C GLN A 318 18.54 -26.63 1.18
N VAL A 319 17.79 -25.66 1.74
CA VAL A 319 17.70 -25.45 3.20
C VAL A 319 16.62 -26.37 3.76
N THR A 320 17.03 -27.57 4.16
CA THR A 320 16.09 -28.68 4.43
C THR A 320 16.05 -29.16 5.87
N CYS A 321 17.06 -28.88 6.70
CA CYS A 321 17.10 -29.36 8.08
C CYS A 321 15.99 -28.66 8.91
N PRO A 322 15.02 -29.40 9.48
CA PRO A 322 14.02 -28.81 10.36
C PRO A 322 14.66 -28.38 11.67
N MET A 323 14.38 -27.15 12.08
CA MET A 323 14.89 -26.65 13.36
C MET A 323 14.16 -27.34 14.52
N PRO A 324 14.86 -27.87 15.54
CA PRO A 324 14.23 -28.53 16.68
C PRO A 324 13.26 -27.61 17.43
N ALA A 325 12.15 -28.17 17.92
CA ALA A 325 11.13 -27.38 18.61
C ALA A 325 11.65 -26.66 19.87
N ASN A 326 12.60 -27.27 20.60
CA ASN A 326 13.24 -26.65 21.77
C ASN A 326 14.23 -25.51 21.41
N ALA A 327 14.59 -25.39 20.13
CA ALA A 327 15.41 -24.30 19.61
C ALA A 327 14.56 -23.12 19.11
N ILE A 328 13.23 -23.24 19.12
CA ILE A 328 12.29 -22.19 18.71
C ILE A 328 11.51 -21.73 19.94
N SER A 329 11.43 -20.42 20.15
CA SER A 329 10.49 -19.83 21.12
C SER A 329 9.79 -18.64 20.49
N VAL A 330 8.57 -18.35 20.93
CA VAL A 330 7.80 -17.20 20.44
C VAL A 330 7.47 -16.33 21.64
N ASP A 331 7.79 -15.04 21.59
CA ASP A 331 7.51 -14.14 22.70
C ASP A 331 6.02 -13.73 22.76
N ALA A 332 5.64 -12.97 23.79
CA ALA A 332 4.26 -12.52 23.98
C ALA A 332 3.74 -11.61 22.84
N ASN A 333 4.63 -11.04 22.02
CA ASN A 333 4.29 -10.21 20.87
C ASN A 333 4.25 -11.03 19.56
N GLY A 334 4.43 -12.35 19.63
CA GLY A 334 4.42 -13.22 18.45
C GLY A 334 5.75 -13.25 17.69
N ARG A 335 6.84 -12.72 18.25
CA ARG A 335 8.15 -12.72 17.59
C ARG A 335 8.87 -14.05 17.78
N PRO A 336 9.19 -14.79 16.71
CA PRO A 336 9.93 -16.03 16.81
C PRO A 336 11.43 -15.77 17.06
N LYS A 337 11.98 -16.52 18.01
CA LYS A 337 13.40 -16.64 18.30
C LYS A 337 13.89 -18.02 17.88
N PHE A 338 14.96 -18.03 17.08
CA PHE A 338 15.65 -19.21 16.58
C PHE A 338 17.02 -19.30 17.25
N ALA A 339 17.20 -20.26 18.16
CA ALA A 339 18.42 -20.44 18.93
C ALA A 339 19.32 -21.54 18.35
N PHE A 340 20.62 -21.27 18.22
CA PHE A 340 21.60 -22.27 17.75
C PHE A 340 22.43 -22.87 18.89
N GLY A 341 22.27 -22.35 20.12
CA GLY A 341 23.13 -22.73 21.24
C GLY A 341 24.59 -22.38 20.93
N GLY A 342 25.52 -23.16 21.46
CA GLY A 342 26.94 -22.98 21.19
C GLY A 342 27.29 -23.25 19.74
N VAL A 343 27.84 -22.26 19.04
CA VAL A 343 28.23 -22.35 17.63
C VAL A 343 29.75 -22.23 17.50
N SER A 344 30.35 -23.18 16.77
CA SER A 344 31.75 -23.11 16.36
C SER A 344 31.85 -23.23 14.84
N ASN A 345 32.58 -22.31 14.21
CA ASN A 345 33.02 -22.35 12.82
C ASN A 345 34.51 -22.70 12.74
N PHE A 346 34.79 -23.96 12.37
CA PHE A 346 36.13 -24.53 12.19
C PHE A 346 36.66 -24.40 10.75
N ASP A 347 35.89 -23.81 9.83
CA ASP A 347 36.33 -23.64 8.45
C ASP A 347 37.35 -22.50 8.41
N THR A 348 38.64 -22.82 8.34
CA THR A 348 39.73 -21.83 8.37
C THR A 348 40.21 -21.53 6.96
N ASP A 349 39.40 -20.83 6.19
CA ASP A 349 39.73 -20.43 4.82
C ASP A 349 39.30 -18.99 4.50
N SER A 350 39.51 -18.55 3.26
CA SER A 350 39.33 -17.14 2.91
C SER A 350 37.91 -16.77 2.49
N ASP A 351 37.01 -17.75 2.35
CA ASP A 351 35.62 -17.46 1.98
C ASP A 351 34.73 -17.25 3.21
N GLY A 352 33.42 -17.32 3.00
CA GLY A 352 32.44 -16.94 4.01
C GLY A 352 31.58 -18.13 4.38
N GLU A 353 31.32 -18.25 5.68
CA GLU A 353 30.46 -19.28 6.23
C GLU A 353 29.19 -18.64 6.78
N PHE A 354 28.05 -19.30 6.60
CA PHE A 354 26.75 -18.68 6.88
C PHE A 354 25.85 -19.61 7.68
N ILE A 355 25.07 -19.00 8.58
CA ILE A 355 23.90 -19.62 9.17
C ILE A 355 22.68 -19.08 8.45
N VAL A 356 21.86 -19.99 7.89
CA VAL A 356 20.65 -19.64 7.15
C VAL A 356 19.43 -20.23 7.87
N VAL A 357 18.38 -19.43 8.03
CA VAL A 357 17.05 -19.84 8.53
C VAL A 357 16.00 -19.46 7.50
N GLN A 358 15.03 -20.33 7.28
CA GLN A 358 13.83 -20.04 6.50
C GLN A 358 12.60 -20.36 7.35
N PHE A 359 11.56 -19.55 7.25
CA PHE A 359 10.29 -19.81 7.92
C PHE A 359 9.13 -19.13 7.20
N ASN A 360 7.91 -19.60 7.51
CA ASN A 360 6.69 -19.05 6.95
C ASN A 360 5.92 -18.23 7.98
N ALA A 361 5.23 -17.20 7.50
CA ALA A 361 4.27 -16.40 8.27
C ALA A 361 2.99 -16.20 7.46
N VAL A 362 1.84 -16.09 8.11
CA VAL A 362 0.55 -15.79 7.47
C VAL A 362 0.20 -14.31 7.61
N VAL A 363 -0.31 -13.69 6.52
CA VAL A 363 -0.86 -12.34 6.54
C VAL A 363 -2.19 -12.35 7.27
N LYS A 364 -2.23 -11.69 8.43
CA LYS A 364 -3.38 -11.79 9.33
C LYS A 364 -4.61 -11.07 8.79
N ASN A 365 -5.78 -11.63 9.06
CA ASN A 365 -7.06 -10.96 8.87
C ASN A 365 -7.37 -10.03 10.05
N VAL A 366 -6.79 -8.83 10.00
CA VAL A 366 -6.96 -7.79 11.03
C VAL A 366 -7.21 -6.43 10.40
N VAL A 367 -7.80 -5.52 11.18
CA VAL A 367 -8.06 -4.13 10.77
C VAL A 367 -6.78 -3.31 10.55
N GLY A 368 -5.60 -3.82 10.85
CA GLY A 368 -4.33 -3.17 10.48
C GLY A 368 -3.84 -3.51 9.07
N ASN A 369 -4.41 -4.57 8.47
CA ASN A 369 -4.05 -5.03 7.14
C ASN A 369 -5.18 -4.66 6.17
N GLN A 370 -4.93 -3.62 5.37
CA GLN A 370 -5.77 -3.20 4.26
C GLN A 370 -4.96 -3.03 2.97
N SER A 371 -5.62 -3.04 1.81
CA SER A 371 -5.02 -2.78 0.50
C SER A 371 -4.09 -1.55 0.53
N GLY A 372 -2.85 -1.75 0.08
CA GLY A 372 -1.80 -0.73 0.03
C GLY A 372 -1.04 -0.51 1.33
N MET A 373 -1.42 -1.16 2.44
CA MET A 373 -0.66 -1.07 3.69
C MET A 373 0.65 -1.85 3.59
N ASN A 374 1.74 -1.23 4.04
CA ASN A 374 3.05 -1.83 4.08
C ASN A 374 3.28 -2.57 5.40
N ILE A 375 3.69 -3.82 5.29
CA ILE A 375 4.12 -4.68 6.38
C ILE A 375 5.65 -4.79 6.29
N THR A 376 6.35 -4.07 7.16
CA THR A 376 7.81 -4.06 7.19
C THR A 376 8.33 -5.00 8.26
N ASN A 377 9.26 -5.88 7.88
CA ASN A 377 9.83 -6.90 8.74
C ASN A 377 11.37 -6.80 8.79
N THR A 378 11.95 -6.96 9.98
CA THR A 378 13.40 -7.00 10.25
C THR A 378 13.72 -8.21 11.13
N PHE A 379 14.99 -8.50 11.39
CA PHE A 379 15.36 -9.38 12.50
C PHE A 379 16.62 -8.89 13.20
N ASN A 380 16.76 -9.26 14.47
CA ASN A 380 17.93 -8.97 15.28
C ASN A 380 18.77 -10.24 15.42
N VAL A 381 20.09 -10.06 15.45
CA VAL A 381 21.05 -11.11 15.78
C VAL A 381 21.53 -10.88 17.21
N LEU A 382 21.43 -11.89 18.06
CA LEU A 382 21.96 -11.85 19.42
C LEU A 382 23.17 -12.78 19.52
N ILE A 383 24.26 -12.23 20.07
CA ILE A 383 25.46 -12.97 20.42
C ILE A 383 25.60 -12.97 21.94
N ASN A 384 25.66 -14.16 22.53
CA ASN A 384 25.70 -14.33 23.99
C ASN A 384 24.55 -13.59 24.72
N GLY A 385 23.38 -13.52 24.08
CA GLY A 385 22.19 -12.83 24.59
C GLY A 385 22.20 -11.30 24.43
N VAL A 386 23.23 -10.72 23.82
CA VAL A 386 23.33 -9.27 23.54
C VAL A 386 23.11 -9.04 22.05
N GLN A 387 22.24 -8.08 21.70
CA GLN A 387 22.01 -7.70 20.31
C GLN A 387 23.31 -7.19 19.67
N ALA A 388 23.68 -7.79 18.54
CA ALA A 388 24.95 -7.54 17.87
C ALA A 388 24.78 -6.89 16.49
N ASP A 389 23.67 -7.16 15.78
CA ASP A 389 23.35 -6.55 14.50
C ASP A 389 21.84 -6.64 14.18
N ASP A 390 21.39 -5.79 13.25
CA ASP A 390 20.01 -5.73 12.76
C ASP A 390 19.96 -5.83 11.24
N SER A 391 19.02 -6.60 10.71
CA SER A 391 18.85 -6.65 9.27
C SER A 391 18.25 -5.35 8.72
N PRO A 392 18.56 -5.01 7.46
CA PRO A 392 17.73 -4.09 6.70
C PRO A 392 16.26 -4.55 6.67
N PRO A 393 15.31 -3.62 6.57
CA PRO A 393 13.89 -3.95 6.46
C PRO A 393 13.53 -4.54 5.10
N ILE A 394 12.66 -5.55 5.10
CA ILE A 394 11.94 -6.03 3.92
C ILE A 394 10.47 -5.65 4.06
N THR A 395 9.90 -5.11 2.99
CA THR A 395 8.50 -4.66 2.98
C THR A 395 7.66 -5.56 2.08
N THR A 396 6.54 -6.03 2.61
CA THR A 396 5.46 -6.68 1.86
C THR A 396 4.25 -5.75 1.89
N THR A 397 3.61 -5.49 0.76
CA THR A 397 2.42 -4.64 0.71
C THR A 397 1.17 -5.49 0.61
N VAL A 398 0.15 -5.18 1.41
CA VAL A 398 -1.13 -5.90 1.40
C VAL A 398 -1.88 -5.60 0.11
N ALA A 399 -2.35 -6.63 -0.57
CA ALA A 399 -3.26 -6.52 -1.72
C ALA A 399 -4.63 -7.10 -1.36
N GLU A 400 -5.71 -6.45 -1.79
CA GLU A 400 -7.07 -6.96 -1.53
C GLU A 400 -7.94 -6.82 -2.80
N PRO A 401 -8.96 -7.66 -2.94
CA PRO A 401 -9.96 -7.47 -3.97
C PRO A 401 -10.92 -6.34 -3.60
N ALA A 402 -11.46 -5.65 -4.60
CA ALA A 402 -12.49 -4.64 -4.40
C ALA A 402 -13.47 -4.66 -5.57
N ILE A 403 -14.64 -5.26 -5.38
CA ILE A 403 -15.66 -5.38 -6.43
C ILE A 403 -16.67 -4.24 -6.32
N ALA A 404 -16.88 -3.51 -7.41
CA ALA A 404 -18.01 -2.60 -7.58
C ALA A 404 -19.16 -3.32 -8.30
N LEU A 405 -20.39 -3.19 -7.79
CA LEU A 405 -21.59 -3.81 -8.36
C LEU A 405 -22.59 -2.74 -8.80
N SER A 406 -23.09 -2.84 -10.04
CA SER A 406 -24.11 -1.96 -10.61
C SER A 406 -25.28 -2.77 -11.17
N LYS A 407 -26.48 -2.20 -11.11
CA LYS A 407 -27.71 -2.83 -11.59
C LYS A 407 -28.52 -1.87 -12.43
N PHE A 408 -29.02 -2.38 -13.55
CA PHE A 408 -29.86 -1.66 -14.50
C PHE A 408 -31.16 -2.44 -14.71
N ALA A 409 -32.26 -1.74 -14.93
CA ALA A 409 -33.54 -2.33 -15.29
C ALA A 409 -33.99 -1.76 -16.63
N ASN A 410 -34.34 -2.64 -17.56
CA ASN A 410 -34.95 -2.30 -18.83
C ASN A 410 -36.32 -2.96 -18.90
N ALA A 411 -37.37 -2.14 -18.89
CA ALA A 411 -38.77 -2.59 -18.96
C ALA A 411 -39.41 -2.01 -20.22
N VAL A 412 -40.41 -2.71 -20.75
CA VAL A 412 -41.31 -2.14 -21.77
C VAL A 412 -42.07 -0.97 -21.14
N MET A 413 -42.22 0.14 -21.88
CA MET A 413 -42.87 1.35 -21.39
C MET A 413 -44.04 1.73 -22.31
N PRO A 414 -45.24 2.01 -21.77
CA PRO A 414 -45.62 1.87 -20.36
C PRO A 414 -45.51 0.41 -19.88
N THR A 415 -45.23 0.21 -18.59
CA THR A 415 -45.11 -1.13 -17.99
C THR A 415 -46.40 -1.50 -17.27
N ASP A 416 -46.94 -2.68 -17.51
CA ASP A 416 -48.07 -3.22 -16.76
C ASP A 416 -47.90 -4.72 -16.42
N ALA A 417 -48.95 -5.36 -15.91
CA ALA A 417 -48.86 -6.77 -15.51
C ALA A 417 -48.74 -7.68 -16.74
N GLY A 418 -47.86 -8.67 -16.69
CA GLY A 418 -47.55 -9.53 -17.85
C GLY A 418 -46.26 -9.14 -18.57
N ASP A 419 -45.83 -7.88 -18.44
CA ASP A 419 -44.60 -7.39 -19.07
C ASP A 419 -43.32 -8.03 -18.52
N LEU A 420 -42.30 -8.04 -19.37
CA LEU A 420 -40.96 -8.48 -19.01
C LEU A 420 -40.09 -7.29 -18.60
N ILE A 421 -39.35 -7.49 -17.51
CA ILE A 421 -38.28 -6.61 -17.05
C ILE A 421 -36.97 -7.38 -17.17
N THR A 422 -36.04 -6.82 -17.95
CA THR A 422 -34.67 -7.32 -18.04
C THR A 422 -33.79 -6.56 -17.06
N TYR A 423 -33.25 -7.27 -16.06
CA TYR A 423 -32.24 -6.75 -15.16
C TYR A 423 -30.84 -7.11 -15.69
N THR A 424 -29.96 -6.12 -15.76
CA THR A 424 -28.54 -6.31 -16.07
C THR A 424 -27.72 -5.94 -14.85
N LEU A 425 -26.99 -6.90 -14.30
CA LEU A 425 -26.07 -6.71 -13.19
C LEU A 425 -24.64 -6.79 -13.71
N VAL A 426 -23.82 -5.80 -13.39
CA VAL A 426 -22.41 -5.75 -13.78
C VAL A 426 -21.58 -5.60 -12.51
N PHE A 427 -20.64 -6.52 -12.30
CA PHE A 427 -19.67 -6.38 -11.20
C PHE A 427 -18.25 -6.49 -11.70
N THR A 428 -17.40 -5.57 -11.25
CA THR A 428 -16.02 -5.40 -11.73
C THR A 428 -15.07 -5.33 -10.55
N ASN A 429 -14.02 -6.15 -10.57
CA ASN A 429 -12.95 -6.05 -9.58
C ASN A 429 -12.01 -4.89 -9.94
N ALA A 430 -11.57 -4.15 -8.93
CA ALA A 430 -10.66 -3.04 -9.08
C ALA A 430 -9.38 -3.45 -9.81
N SER A 431 -8.76 -2.49 -10.49
CA SER A 431 -7.44 -2.63 -11.07
C SER A 431 -6.44 -1.76 -10.32
N GLY A 432 -5.16 -2.07 -10.43
CA GLY A 432 -4.08 -1.30 -9.80
C GLY A 432 -3.05 -2.18 -9.10
N PRO A 433 -1.98 -1.57 -8.57
CA PRO A 433 -0.83 -2.30 -8.03
C PRO A 433 -1.11 -3.05 -6.71
N ASN A 434 -2.22 -2.73 -6.02
CA ASN A 434 -2.60 -3.36 -4.75
C ASN A 434 -3.98 -4.06 -4.84
N ALA A 435 -4.49 -4.25 -6.06
CA ALA A 435 -5.69 -5.03 -6.30
C ALA A 435 -5.30 -6.51 -6.42
N SER A 436 -5.99 -7.40 -5.71
CA SER A 436 -5.83 -8.85 -5.84
C SER A 436 -7.05 -9.48 -6.50
N THR A 437 -6.92 -10.74 -6.92
CA THR A 437 -8.05 -11.55 -7.38
C THR A 437 -9.07 -11.72 -6.26
N ALA A 438 -10.36 -11.60 -6.61
CA ALA A 438 -11.48 -11.92 -5.73
C ALA A 438 -11.89 -13.38 -5.95
N PHE A 439 -12.15 -14.12 -4.89
CA PHE A 439 -12.55 -15.53 -4.96
C PHE A 439 -13.92 -15.77 -4.35
N ASP A 440 -14.49 -16.95 -4.62
CA ASP A 440 -15.76 -17.42 -4.07
C ASP A 440 -16.86 -16.36 -4.16
N VAL A 441 -16.94 -15.71 -5.33
CA VAL A 441 -17.80 -14.55 -5.56
C VAL A 441 -19.24 -15.02 -5.70
N VAL A 442 -20.10 -14.64 -4.77
CA VAL A 442 -21.52 -15.02 -4.75
C VAL A 442 -22.38 -13.76 -4.85
N LEU A 443 -23.09 -13.61 -5.96
CA LEU A 443 -24.13 -12.61 -6.18
C LEU A 443 -25.49 -13.21 -5.76
N THR A 444 -26.26 -12.44 -5.00
CA THR A 444 -27.63 -12.77 -4.61
C THR A 444 -28.57 -11.61 -4.93
N ASP A 445 -29.76 -11.94 -5.41
CA ASP A 445 -30.76 -10.99 -5.86
C ASP A 445 -32.15 -11.57 -5.56
N THR A 446 -32.87 -10.93 -4.65
CA THR A 446 -34.24 -11.34 -4.29
C THR A 446 -35.21 -10.35 -4.90
N LEU A 447 -36.12 -10.85 -5.72
CA LEU A 447 -37.07 -10.04 -6.46
C LEU A 447 -38.27 -9.67 -5.57
N ASP A 448 -38.92 -8.55 -5.92
CA ASP A 448 -40.21 -8.18 -5.36
C ASP A 448 -41.25 -9.31 -5.55
N ALA A 449 -42.18 -9.47 -4.60
CA ALA A 449 -43.19 -10.54 -4.65
C ALA A 449 -44.11 -10.47 -5.89
N ASN A 450 -44.24 -9.28 -6.48
CA ASN A 450 -45.00 -9.05 -7.71
C ASN A 450 -44.21 -9.42 -8.98
N LEU A 451 -42.98 -9.92 -8.84
CA LEU A 451 -42.17 -10.40 -9.94
C LEU A 451 -42.04 -11.93 -9.91
N GLU A 452 -41.86 -12.50 -11.09
CA GLU A 452 -41.49 -13.89 -11.31
C GLU A 452 -40.23 -13.97 -12.15
N LEU A 453 -39.14 -14.45 -11.57
CA LEU A 453 -37.92 -14.70 -12.32
C LEU A 453 -38.13 -15.87 -13.29
N LEU A 454 -37.97 -15.61 -14.59
CA LEU A 454 -38.14 -16.61 -15.65
C LEU A 454 -36.82 -17.27 -16.04
N SER A 455 -35.77 -16.45 -16.16
CA SER A 455 -34.45 -16.94 -16.55
C SER A 455 -33.35 -16.00 -16.08
N ALA A 456 -32.15 -16.53 -15.96
CA ALA A 456 -30.95 -15.74 -15.80
C ALA A 456 -29.79 -16.39 -16.56
N SER A 457 -28.90 -15.56 -17.07
CA SER A 457 -27.69 -15.98 -17.77
C SER A 457 -26.49 -15.19 -17.26
N LEU A 458 -25.35 -15.89 -17.22
CA LEU A 458 -24.06 -15.33 -16.88
C LEU A 458 -23.29 -15.12 -18.19
N ASN A 459 -23.05 -13.87 -18.55
CA ASN A 459 -22.19 -13.49 -19.66
C ASN A 459 -20.84 -13.06 -19.09
N ALA A 460 -19.93 -14.03 -18.98
CA ALA A 460 -18.54 -13.75 -18.62
C ALA A 460 -17.84 -13.00 -19.78
N PRO A 461 -16.95 -12.03 -19.51
CA PRO A 461 -16.22 -11.31 -20.54
C PRO A 461 -15.39 -12.26 -21.41
N THR A 462 -15.30 -11.94 -22.71
CA THR A 462 -14.60 -12.67 -23.76
C THR A 462 -13.06 -12.63 -23.65
N ASN A 463 -12.50 -12.16 -22.53
CA ASN A 463 -11.04 -12.08 -22.35
C ASN A 463 -10.55 -13.23 -21.44
N PRO A 464 -9.80 -14.21 -21.97
CA PRO A 464 -9.42 -15.43 -21.26
C PRO A 464 -8.20 -15.16 -20.37
N ILE A 465 -8.39 -14.48 -19.25
CA ILE A 465 -7.40 -14.47 -18.17
C ILE A 465 -7.95 -15.38 -17.08
N SER A 466 -7.58 -16.66 -17.19
CA SER A 466 -7.75 -17.75 -16.23
C SER A 466 -9.20 -18.00 -15.78
N TYR A 467 -9.96 -18.69 -16.63
CA TYR A 467 -11.23 -19.30 -16.27
C TYR A 467 -11.02 -20.81 -16.11
N THR A 468 -11.36 -21.38 -14.95
CA THR A 468 -11.85 -22.77 -14.90
C THR A 468 -13.37 -22.69 -14.81
N SER A 469 -14.03 -22.73 -15.96
CA SER A 469 -15.50 -22.61 -16.08
C SER A 469 -16.30 -23.75 -15.41
N ALA A 470 -15.64 -24.71 -14.77
CA ALA A 470 -16.27 -25.94 -14.28
C ALA A 470 -17.13 -25.75 -13.01
N THR A 471 -17.04 -24.62 -12.31
CA THR A 471 -17.71 -24.42 -11.01
C THR A 471 -18.64 -23.20 -10.94
N ASN A 472 -18.72 -22.39 -12.01
CA ASN A 472 -19.67 -21.26 -12.03
C ASN A 472 -21.10 -21.80 -12.11
N THR A 473 -21.99 -21.24 -11.31
CA THR A 473 -23.39 -21.68 -11.27
C THR A 473 -24.32 -20.49 -11.30
N VAL A 474 -25.46 -20.68 -11.98
CA VAL A 474 -26.60 -19.77 -11.94
C VAL A 474 -27.76 -20.59 -11.40
N ILE A 475 -28.18 -20.30 -10.19
CA ILE A 475 -29.28 -20.96 -9.51
C ILE A 475 -30.43 -19.97 -9.46
N THR A 476 -31.58 -20.38 -9.97
CA THR A 476 -32.78 -19.55 -9.99
C THR A 476 -33.92 -20.26 -9.29
N THR A 477 -34.73 -19.46 -8.61
CA THR A 477 -36.09 -19.80 -8.20
C THR A 477 -37.01 -18.74 -8.80
N SER A 478 -38.32 -18.89 -8.68
CA SER A 478 -39.27 -17.86 -9.16
C SER A 478 -39.14 -16.50 -8.45
N ALA A 479 -38.45 -16.43 -7.29
CA ALA A 479 -38.33 -15.22 -6.48
C ALA A 479 -36.88 -14.75 -6.25
N ALA A 480 -35.88 -15.56 -6.58
CA ALA A 480 -34.49 -15.24 -6.26
C ALA A 480 -33.49 -15.82 -7.27
N LEU A 481 -32.38 -15.11 -7.42
CA LEU A 481 -31.23 -15.45 -8.23
C LEU A 481 -29.99 -15.53 -7.33
N THR A 482 -29.24 -16.62 -7.46
CA THR A 482 -27.90 -16.77 -6.90
C THR A 482 -26.93 -17.12 -8.03
N VAL A 483 -25.86 -16.34 -8.16
CA VAL A 483 -24.78 -16.59 -9.13
C VAL A 483 -23.47 -16.74 -8.39
N SER A 484 -22.80 -17.88 -8.59
CA SER A 484 -21.48 -18.13 -8.03
C SER A 484 -20.43 -18.10 -9.14
N VAL A 485 -19.37 -17.34 -8.92
CA VAL A 485 -18.20 -17.20 -9.79
C VAL A 485 -16.95 -17.52 -8.97
N ALA A 486 -16.16 -18.49 -9.42
CA ALA A 486 -15.00 -18.96 -8.65
C ALA A 486 -13.96 -17.87 -8.41
N GLN A 487 -13.69 -17.03 -9.41
CA GLN A 487 -12.74 -15.94 -9.30
C GLN A 487 -13.00 -14.78 -10.26
N VAL A 488 -12.59 -13.57 -9.86
CA VAL A 488 -12.60 -12.35 -10.67
C VAL A 488 -11.26 -11.64 -10.52
N ASN A 489 -10.43 -11.67 -11.55
CA ASN A 489 -9.09 -11.06 -11.55
C ASN A 489 -9.16 -9.52 -11.51
N PRO A 490 -8.09 -8.84 -11.08
CA PRO A 490 -8.03 -7.37 -11.10
C PRO A 490 -8.38 -6.79 -12.48
N GLY A 491 -9.28 -5.81 -12.51
CA GLY A 491 -9.77 -5.16 -13.74
C GLY A 491 -10.77 -5.97 -14.58
N ALA A 492 -11.06 -7.22 -14.21
CA ALA A 492 -12.07 -8.02 -14.89
C ALA A 492 -13.47 -7.65 -14.38
N GLY A 493 -14.46 -7.69 -15.29
CA GLY A 493 -15.87 -7.45 -14.96
C GLY A 493 -16.79 -8.52 -15.54
N VAL A 494 -17.82 -8.88 -14.80
CA VAL A 494 -18.78 -9.95 -15.12
C VAL A 494 -20.16 -9.34 -15.31
N THR A 495 -20.91 -9.82 -16.30
CA THR A 495 -22.28 -9.38 -16.55
C THR A 495 -23.27 -10.52 -16.34
N VAL A 496 -24.33 -10.27 -15.58
CA VAL A 496 -25.45 -11.18 -15.37
C VAL A 496 -26.71 -10.53 -15.94
N THR A 497 -27.46 -11.28 -16.74
CA THR A 497 -28.76 -10.85 -17.26
C THR A 497 -29.85 -11.70 -16.64
N ALA A 498 -30.87 -11.09 -16.07
CA ALA A 498 -32.01 -11.78 -15.46
C ALA A 498 -33.31 -11.23 -16.06
N ILE A 499 -34.20 -12.11 -16.50
CA ILE A 499 -35.49 -11.73 -17.08
C ILE A 499 -36.58 -12.12 -16.09
N ALA A 500 -37.33 -11.13 -15.63
CA ALA A 500 -38.46 -11.32 -14.73
C ALA A 500 -39.75 -10.86 -15.42
N ARG A 501 -40.85 -11.55 -15.15
CA ARG A 501 -42.20 -11.14 -15.55
C ARG A 501 -42.89 -10.43 -14.39
N VAL A 502 -43.62 -9.36 -14.68
CA VAL A 502 -44.57 -8.76 -13.74
C VAL A 502 -45.78 -9.69 -13.62
N ARG A 503 -46.11 -10.14 -12.41
CA ARG A 503 -47.20 -11.09 -12.20
C ARG A 503 -48.55 -10.49 -12.58
N ASP A 504 -49.42 -11.30 -13.15
CA ASP A 504 -50.71 -10.88 -13.72
C ASP A 504 -51.66 -10.21 -12.70
N ALA A 505 -51.52 -10.52 -11.41
CA ALA A 505 -52.34 -9.93 -10.33
C ALA A 505 -51.72 -8.67 -9.70
N THR A 506 -50.64 -8.13 -10.28
CA THR A 506 -49.95 -6.96 -9.73
C THR A 506 -50.86 -5.73 -9.81
N SER A 507 -50.85 -4.92 -8.75
CA SER A 507 -51.70 -3.73 -8.70
C SER A 507 -51.16 -2.59 -9.56
N ASN A 508 -52.05 -1.92 -10.30
CA ASN A 508 -51.67 -0.78 -11.14
C ASN A 508 -51.05 0.36 -10.29
N GLY A 509 -50.06 1.04 -10.84
CA GLY A 509 -49.29 2.06 -10.12
C GLY A 509 -48.33 1.53 -9.05
N ALA A 510 -48.14 0.21 -8.90
CA ALA A 510 -47.17 -0.34 -7.95
C ALA A 510 -45.72 -0.02 -8.35
N ARG A 511 -44.83 0.07 -7.36
CA ARG A 511 -43.38 0.18 -7.54
C ARG A 511 -42.74 -1.16 -7.27
N LEU A 512 -41.84 -1.56 -8.16
CA LEU A 512 -41.09 -2.80 -8.09
C LEU A 512 -39.61 -2.48 -7.83
N PRO A 513 -39.23 -2.22 -6.56
CA PRO A 513 -37.84 -1.97 -6.20
C PRO A 513 -37.01 -3.24 -6.33
N ASN A 514 -35.76 -3.12 -6.74
CA ASN A 514 -34.85 -4.25 -6.80
C ASN A 514 -33.39 -3.84 -6.52
N THR A 515 -32.70 -4.61 -5.68
CA THR A 515 -31.28 -4.47 -5.33
C THR A 515 -30.63 -5.84 -5.29
N ALA A 516 -29.35 -5.94 -5.63
CA ALA A 516 -28.57 -7.15 -5.47
C ALA A 516 -27.38 -6.94 -4.54
N SER A 517 -26.92 -8.02 -3.93
CA SER A 517 -25.76 -8.05 -3.03
C SER A 517 -24.77 -9.09 -3.50
N LEU A 518 -23.49 -8.85 -3.22
CA LEU A 518 -22.40 -9.72 -3.61
C LEU A 518 -21.46 -9.91 -2.42
N SER A 519 -20.97 -11.14 -2.21
CA SER A 519 -19.96 -11.49 -1.20
C SER A 519 -18.79 -12.24 -1.85
N TYR A 520 -17.57 -12.12 -1.30
CA TYR A 520 -16.36 -12.72 -1.87
C TYR A 520 -15.25 -12.88 -0.82
N SER A 521 -14.20 -13.63 -1.16
CA SER A 521 -13.04 -13.93 -0.31
C SER A 521 -11.72 -13.44 -0.92
N SER A 522 -10.67 -13.35 -0.08
CA SER A 522 -9.31 -12.94 -0.51
C SER A 522 -8.48 -14.06 -1.13
N LEU A 523 -8.80 -15.32 -0.85
CA LEU A 523 -8.05 -16.50 -1.31
C LEU A 523 -9.00 -17.53 -1.95
N PRO A 524 -8.50 -18.39 -2.85
CA PRO A 524 -9.27 -19.51 -3.37
C PRO A 524 -9.51 -20.54 -2.27
N THR A 525 -10.76 -20.97 -2.10
CA THR A 525 -11.15 -21.98 -1.09
C THR A 525 -10.86 -21.52 0.35
N THR A 526 -11.16 -22.39 1.32
CA THR A 526 -10.98 -22.09 2.75
C THR A 526 -9.54 -22.28 3.25
N THR A 527 -8.62 -22.79 2.40
CA THR A 527 -7.23 -23.05 2.77
C THR A 527 -6.20 -22.39 1.84
N GLY A 528 -6.66 -21.55 0.89
CA GLY A 528 -5.80 -21.01 -0.16
C GLY A 528 -5.31 -22.08 -1.15
N THR A 529 -4.26 -21.77 -1.90
CA THR A 529 -3.67 -22.73 -2.83
C THR A 529 -2.88 -23.80 -2.07
N ILE A 530 -3.37 -25.06 -2.06
CA ILE A 530 -2.72 -26.15 -1.31
C ILE A 530 -1.31 -26.48 -1.84
N SER A 531 -1.17 -26.64 -3.16
CA SER A 531 0.12 -26.92 -3.80
C SER A 531 0.79 -25.61 -4.19
N ASN A 532 1.61 -25.06 -3.29
CA ASN A 532 2.24 -23.76 -3.48
C ASN A 532 3.74 -23.74 -3.13
N PRO A 533 4.49 -22.70 -3.56
CA PRO A 533 5.93 -22.60 -3.36
C PRO A 533 6.39 -22.52 -1.89
N THR A 534 5.55 -22.07 -0.95
CA THR A 534 5.87 -22.07 0.50
C THR A 534 5.73 -23.46 1.13
N GLY A 535 5.06 -24.39 0.43
CA GLY A 535 4.71 -25.72 0.93
C GLY A 535 3.72 -25.71 2.10
N THR A 536 3.08 -24.58 2.39
CA THR A 536 2.18 -24.40 3.54
C THR A 536 0.86 -23.80 3.07
N ALA A 537 -0.25 -24.46 3.41
CA ALA A 537 -1.59 -23.93 3.19
C ALA A 537 -1.96 -22.89 4.26
N THR A 538 -3.00 -22.10 4.01
CA THR A 538 -3.52 -21.14 4.99
C THR A 538 -3.91 -21.88 6.28
N PRO A 539 -3.36 -21.49 7.45
CA PRO A 539 -3.49 -22.29 8.68
C PRO A 539 -4.81 -22.06 9.42
N GLY A 540 -5.43 -20.88 9.29
CA GLY A 540 -6.69 -20.54 9.95
C GLY A 540 -7.92 -20.91 9.14
N ALA A 541 -9.05 -21.03 9.83
CA ALA A 541 -10.36 -21.20 9.17
C ALA A 541 -10.84 -19.87 8.56
N SER A 542 -11.78 -19.97 7.62
CA SER A 542 -12.39 -18.83 6.93
C SER A 542 -12.83 -17.70 7.84
N GLY A 543 -12.38 -16.48 7.56
CA GLY A 543 -12.70 -15.27 8.30
C GLY A 543 -12.02 -15.13 9.67
N THR A 544 -11.25 -16.14 10.12
CA THR A 544 -10.47 -16.03 11.37
C THR A 544 -9.20 -15.20 11.17
N ILE A 545 -8.51 -14.88 12.26
CA ILE A 545 -7.30 -14.05 12.26
C ILE A 545 -6.20 -14.60 11.33
N THR A 546 -6.09 -15.92 11.19
CA THR A 546 -5.07 -16.59 10.37
C THR A 546 -5.64 -17.26 9.13
N GLY A 547 -6.91 -16.97 8.79
CA GLY A 547 -7.59 -17.43 7.58
C GLY A 547 -7.72 -16.32 6.54
N GLU A 548 -8.32 -16.66 5.41
CA GLU A 548 -8.71 -15.70 4.39
C GLU A 548 -9.82 -14.76 4.89
N ARG A 549 -9.88 -13.55 4.35
CA ARG A 549 -10.95 -12.60 4.64
C ARG A 549 -12.17 -12.95 3.78
N THR A 550 -13.32 -13.14 4.41
CA THR A 550 -14.61 -13.46 3.77
C THR A 550 -15.66 -12.36 3.96
N SER A 551 -15.31 -11.28 4.65
CA SER A 551 -16.21 -10.18 4.98
C SER A 551 -16.36 -9.16 3.85
N TYR A 552 -15.84 -9.43 2.66
CA TYR A 552 -15.99 -8.50 1.54
C TYR A 552 -17.40 -8.58 0.98
N VAL A 553 -18.02 -7.41 0.86
CA VAL A 553 -19.37 -7.27 0.31
C VAL A 553 -19.46 -6.09 -0.63
N ALA A 554 -20.37 -6.19 -1.61
CA ALA A 554 -20.75 -5.09 -2.49
C ALA A 554 -22.27 -5.11 -2.70
N GLN A 555 -22.89 -3.94 -2.85
CA GLN A 555 -24.32 -3.82 -3.09
C GLN A 555 -24.56 -2.97 -4.34
N SER A 556 -25.56 -3.35 -5.14
CA SER A 556 -25.96 -2.56 -6.29
C SER A 556 -26.68 -1.27 -5.88
N ASN A 557 -26.78 -0.32 -6.82
CA ASN A 557 -27.80 0.72 -6.75
C ASN A 557 -29.22 0.12 -6.72
N LEU A 558 -30.16 0.85 -6.13
CA LEU A 558 -31.60 0.55 -6.20
C LEU A 558 -32.13 0.92 -7.59
N VAL A 559 -32.78 -0.03 -8.26
CA VAL A 559 -33.59 0.24 -9.46
C VAL A 559 -35.07 0.06 -9.11
N THR A 560 -35.97 0.81 -9.75
CA THR A 560 -37.40 0.72 -9.47
C THR A 560 -38.19 0.92 -10.76
N THR A 561 -38.96 -0.09 -11.16
CA THR A 561 -39.95 0.02 -12.23
C THR A 561 -41.30 0.39 -11.62
N THR A 562 -42.04 1.30 -12.25
CA THR A 562 -43.37 1.71 -11.77
C THR A 562 -44.40 1.34 -12.82
N LEU A 563 -45.44 0.61 -12.42
CA LEU A 563 -46.52 0.22 -13.33
C LEU A 563 -47.39 1.44 -13.70
N GLU A 564 -48.00 1.39 -14.88
CA GLU A 564 -48.96 2.39 -15.33
C GLU A 564 -50.18 2.46 -14.39
N ALA A 565 -50.77 3.65 -14.28
CA ALA A 565 -51.97 3.92 -13.50
C ALA A 565 -53.22 3.99 -14.39
N PRO A 566 -54.41 3.65 -13.87
CA PRO A 566 -55.66 3.81 -14.61
C PRO A 566 -55.93 5.27 -15.01
N THR A 567 -56.52 5.48 -16.18
CA THR A 567 -56.83 6.82 -16.71
C THR A 567 -58.29 6.92 -17.15
N ILE A 568 -58.77 8.16 -17.25
CA ILE A 568 -60.13 8.50 -17.69
C ILE A 568 -60.08 9.51 -18.82
N ALA A 569 -60.93 9.32 -19.82
CA ALA A 569 -61.22 10.30 -20.85
C ALA A 569 -62.73 10.47 -20.98
N LYS A 570 -63.17 11.67 -21.33
CA LYS A 570 -64.59 11.97 -21.55
C LYS A 570 -64.73 12.58 -22.93
N LEU A 571 -65.38 11.85 -23.82
CA LEU A 571 -65.49 12.25 -25.21
C LEU A 571 -66.57 13.33 -25.36
N LEU A 572 -66.32 14.29 -26.25
CA LEU A 572 -67.33 15.27 -26.61
C LEU A 572 -68.51 14.56 -27.30
N PRO A 573 -69.75 14.86 -26.90
CA PRO A 573 -70.92 14.33 -27.58
C PRO A 573 -71.01 14.91 -29.00
N VAL A 574 -71.60 14.16 -29.92
CA VAL A 574 -71.82 14.62 -31.30
C VAL A 574 -73.32 14.56 -31.60
N PRO A 575 -73.98 15.68 -31.93
CA PRO A 575 -73.44 17.06 -31.99
C PRO A 575 -73.08 17.62 -30.60
N ILE A 576 -72.42 18.79 -30.52
CA ILE A 576 -72.12 19.48 -29.25
C ILE A 576 -73.17 20.54 -28.86
N THR A 577 -74.24 20.67 -29.65
CA THR A 577 -75.31 21.65 -29.46
C THR A 577 -76.64 20.92 -29.49
N TYR A 578 -77.46 21.15 -28.46
CA TYR A 578 -78.69 20.41 -28.23
C TYR A 578 -79.85 21.33 -27.91
N THR A 579 -81.06 20.98 -28.34
CA THR A 579 -82.27 21.73 -28.04
C THR A 579 -82.88 21.28 -26.71
N ILE A 580 -83.67 22.15 -26.07
CA ILE A 580 -84.37 21.82 -24.82
C ILE A 580 -85.23 20.58 -25.02
N GLY A 581 -85.01 19.56 -24.19
CA GLY A 581 -85.67 18.25 -24.25
C GLY A 581 -84.92 17.18 -25.07
N GLU A 582 -83.84 17.52 -25.79
CA GLU A 582 -83.01 16.52 -26.48
C GLU A 582 -82.14 15.70 -25.52
N LEU A 583 -81.84 14.48 -25.96
CA LEU A 583 -80.96 13.56 -25.25
C LEU A 583 -79.51 13.75 -25.70
N ILE A 584 -78.63 13.81 -24.72
CA ILE A 584 -77.18 13.95 -24.87
C ILE A 584 -76.56 12.67 -24.36
N THR A 585 -75.71 12.05 -25.17
CA THR A 585 -74.99 10.84 -24.79
C THR A 585 -73.53 11.18 -24.53
N TYR A 586 -73.12 11.13 -23.26
CA TYR A 586 -71.72 11.23 -22.86
C TYR A 586 -71.08 9.85 -22.83
N THR A 587 -69.90 9.76 -23.44
CA THR A 587 -69.05 8.56 -23.41
C THR A 587 -67.86 8.83 -22.51
N ILE A 588 -67.81 8.16 -21.36
CA ILE A 588 -66.68 8.18 -20.43
C ILE A 588 -65.89 6.90 -20.68
N LEU A 589 -64.66 7.04 -21.17
CA LEU A 589 -63.73 5.95 -21.41
C LEU A 589 -62.83 5.78 -20.19
N ILE A 590 -62.80 4.58 -19.63
CA ILE A 590 -61.91 4.21 -18.53
C ILE A 590 -60.89 3.23 -19.09
N THR A 591 -59.61 3.59 -19.05
CA THR A 591 -58.51 2.71 -19.45
C THR A 591 -57.82 2.17 -18.20
N VAL A 592 -57.76 0.85 -18.08
CA VAL A 592 -57.13 0.13 -16.98
C VAL A 592 -55.98 -0.69 -17.55
N PRO A 593 -54.71 -0.34 -17.25
CA PRO A 593 -53.56 -1.14 -17.68
C PRO A 593 -53.65 -2.57 -17.13
N GLU A 594 -52.97 -3.53 -17.78
CA GLU A 594 -53.05 -4.94 -17.38
C GLU A 594 -52.67 -5.11 -15.90
N GLY A 595 -53.42 -5.95 -15.18
CA GLY A 595 -53.31 -6.10 -13.73
C GLY A 595 -54.57 -5.71 -12.97
N VAL A 596 -54.40 -5.24 -11.73
CA VAL A 596 -55.51 -4.95 -10.81
C VAL A 596 -55.55 -3.48 -10.40
N ALA A 597 -56.59 -2.77 -10.82
CA ALA A 597 -56.90 -1.45 -10.31
C ALA A 597 -57.76 -1.59 -9.06
N GLN A 598 -57.22 -1.17 -7.92
CA GLN A 598 -57.89 -1.35 -6.63
C GLN A 598 -58.86 -0.21 -6.33
N SER A 599 -60.03 -0.55 -5.79
CA SER A 599 -61.04 0.43 -5.32
C SER A 599 -61.36 1.54 -6.33
N VAL A 600 -61.55 1.16 -7.59
CA VAL A 600 -61.94 2.03 -8.69
C VAL A 600 -63.33 2.60 -8.43
N SER A 601 -63.45 3.92 -8.55
CA SER A 601 -64.74 4.61 -8.62
C SER A 601 -64.73 5.67 -9.72
N VAL A 602 -65.86 5.83 -10.39
CA VAL A 602 -66.05 6.84 -11.44
C VAL A 602 -67.25 7.67 -11.08
N LEU A 603 -67.04 8.97 -10.91
CA LEU A 603 -68.09 9.96 -10.66
C LEU A 603 -68.29 10.82 -11.90
N ASP A 604 -69.50 10.85 -12.44
CA ASP A 604 -69.95 11.84 -13.40
C ASP A 604 -70.73 12.96 -12.69
N ASP A 605 -70.14 14.15 -12.62
CA ASP A 605 -70.69 15.37 -12.02
C ASP A 605 -71.50 16.13 -13.09
N LEU A 606 -72.82 15.88 -13.10
CA LEU A 606 -73.73 16.40 -14.09
C LEU A 606 -74.11 17.85 -13.74
N PRO A 607 -73.76 18.84 -14.59
CA PRO A 607 -74.03 20.24 -14.27
C PRO A 607 -75.54 20.51 -14.21
N SER A 608 -75.91 21.47 -13.35
CA SER A 608 -77.27 22.02 -13.33
C SER A 608 -77.71 22.44 -14.73
N GLY A 609 -78.89 22.00 -15.16
CA GLY A 609 -79.36 22.17 -16.55
C GLY A 609 -79.36 20.87 -17.36
N LEU A 610 -78.75 19.80 -16.84
CA LEU A 610 -78.92 18.44 -17.35
C LEU A 610 -79.76 17.62 -16.37
N VAL A 611 -80.63 16.77 -16.90
CA VAL A 611 -81.39 15.77 -16.11
C VAL A 611 -80.93 14.40 -16.54
N LEU A 612 -80.44 13.58 -15.61
CA LEU A 612 -80.08 12.19 -15.89
C LEU A 612 -81.29 11.42 -16.41
N VAL A 613 -81.12 10.69 -17.51
CA VAL A 613 -82.15 9.81 -18.10
C VAL A 613 -81.79 8.36 -17.86
N SER A 614 -80.55 7.98 -18.19
CA SER A 614 -80.04 6.62 -17.94
C SER A 614 -78.52 6.61 -17.90
N SER A 615 -77.96 5.57 -17.30
CA SER A 615 -76.54 5.27 -17.39
C SER A 615 -76.32 3.76 -17.50
N GLN A 616 -75.26 3.37 -18.19
CA GLN A 616 -74.91 1.96 -18.38
C GLN A 616 -73.40 1.75 -18.52
N ILE A 617 -72.95 0.56 -18.11
CA ILE A 617 -71.59 0.08 -18.31
C ILE A 617 -71.56 -0.73 -19.62
N ILE A 618 -70.60 -0.43 -20.49
CA ILE A 618 -70.35 -1.15 -21.75
C ILE A 618 -68.91 -1.69 -21.69
N SER A 619 -68.79 -3.00 -21.46
CA SER A 619 -67.50 -3.69 -21.29
C SER A 619 -67.25 -4.80 -22.33
N SER A 620 -68.04 -4.89 -23.40
CA SER A 620 -67.94 -5.98 -24.38
C SER A 620 -66.61 -6.05 -25.15
N GLY A 621 -65.84 -4.97 -25.15
CA GLY A 621 -64.48 -4.90 -25.73
C GLY A 621 -63.36 -4.92 -24.68
N PHE A 622 -63.70 -5.03 -23.40
CA PHE A 622 -62.73 -5.06 -22.30
C PHE A 622 -62.31 -6.49 -22.01
N ASN A 623 -61.02 -6.79 -22.10
CA ASN A 623 -60.50 -8.10 -21.73
C ASN A 623 -60.18 -8.15 -20.25
N GLY A 624 -61.16 -8.54 -19.43
CA GLY A 624 -60.97 -8.61 -18.00
C GLY A 624 -62.28 -8.69 -17.23
N VAL A 625 -62.23 -8.31 -15.95
CA VAL A 625 -63.38 -8.30 -15.05
C VAL A 625 -63.71 -6.87 -14.64
N VAL A 626 -64.85 -6.38 -15.12
CA VAL A 626 -65.51 -5.19 -14.59
C VAL A 626 -66.70 -5.64 -13.74
N PRO A 627 -66.71 -5.36 -12.42
CA PRO A 627 -67.84 -5.73 -11.58
C PRO A 627 -69.15 -5.09 -12.05
N SER A 628 -70.22 -5.90 -12.11
CA SER A 628 -71.56 -5.40 -12.37
C SER A 628 -72.09 -4.73 -11.12
N ILE A 629 -72.31 -3.42 -11.20
CA ILE A 629 -72.76 -2.60 -10.08
C ILE A 629 -73.87 -1.65 -10.53
N VAL A 630 -74.76 -1.32 -9.60
CA VAL A 630 -75.80 -0.29 -9.79
C VAL A 630 -75.19 1.06 -9.41
N PRO A 631 -75.37 2.13 -10.22
CA PRO A 631 -74.85 3.44 -9.87
C PRO A 631 -75.59 4.03 -8.67
N ASP A 632 -74.87 4.75 -7.82
CA ASP A 632 -75.46 5.66 -6.85
C ASP A 632 -75.78 7.00 -7.54
N LEU A 633 -77.01 7.49 -7.34
CA LEU A 633 -77.60 8.63 -8.07
C LEU A 633 -77.89 9.82 -7.16
N ALA A 634 -76.97 10.14 -6.26
CA ALA A 634 -77.10 11.29 -5.37
C ALA A 634 -77.03 12.61 -6.16
N ASN A 635 -77.97 13.54 -5.88
CA ASN A 635 -78.03 14.89 -6.46
C ASN A 635 -78.07 14.99 -8.00
N GLY A 636 -78.38 13.90 -8.70
CA GLY A 636 -78.42 13.87 -10.17
C GLY A 636 -77.11 13.46 -10.83
N ASP A 637 -76.06 13.22 -10.05
CA ASP A 637 -74.77 12.69 -10.50
C ASP A 637 -74.81 11.17 -10.67
N VAL A 638 -73.81 10.62 -11.37
CA VAL A 638 -73.69 9.17 -11.57
C VAL A 638 -72.40 8.67 -10.95
N LEU A 639 -72.48 7.95 -9.83
CA LEU A 639 -71.33 7.33 -9.18
C LEU A 639 -71.34 5.81 -9.38
N TYR A 640 -70.30 5.28 -10.03
CA TYR A 640 -70.02 3.86 -10.10
C TYR A 640 -68.84 3.51 -9.21
N ALA A 641 -69.09 2.84 -8.07
CA ALA A 641 -68.05 2.31 -7.18
C ALA A 641 -67.70 0.86 -7.51
N PHE A 642 -66.89 0.65 -8.55
CA PHE A 642 -66.58 -0.67 -9.10
C PHE A 642 -65.84 -1.60 -8.12
N GLY A 643 -65.14 -1.06 -7.12
CA GLY A 643 -64.25 -1.88 -6.31
C GLY A 643 -63.02 -2.26 -7.12
N ASN A 644 -62.62 -3.52 -7.15
CA ASN A 644 -61.46 -3.93 -7.95
C ASN A 644 -61.87 -4.18 -9.41
N VAL A 645 -61.13 -3.58 -10.34
CA VAL A 645 -61.25 -3.87 -11.78
C VAL A 645 -59.96 -4.56 -12.22
N THR A 646 -60.08 -5.66 -12.95
CA THR A 646 -58.93 -6.44 -13.42
C THR A 646 -58.91 -6.43 -14.93
N ALA A 647 -57.79 -6.01 -15.54
CA ALA A 647 -57.50 -6.23 -16.95
C ALA A 647 -56.61 -7.49 -17.07
N THR A 648 -56.97 -8.40 -17.97
CA THR A 648 -56.25 -9.66 -18.18
C THR A 648 -54.89 -9.37 -18.82
N ALA A 649 -53.83 -9.96 -18.28
CA ALA A 649 -52.48 -9.82 -18.84
C ALA A 649 -52.33 -10.65 -20.14
N ASP A 650 -52.58 -10.02 -21.29
CA ASP A 650 -52.45 -10.61 -22.63
C ASP A 650 -51.54 -9.81 -23.58
N ASN A 651 -50.96 -8.71 -23.08
CA ASN A 651 -50.12 -7.77 -23.80
C ASN A 651 -50.80 -7.16 -25.04
N GLN A 652 -52.11 -6.89 -24.96
CA GLN A 652 -52.90 -6.28 -26.02
C GLN A 652 -53.55 -4.98 -25.55
N SER A 653 -52.82 -3.87 -25.68
CA SER A 653 -53.28 -2.53 -25.28
C SER A 653 -54.66 -2.06 -25.83
N ASN A 654 -55.17 -2.66 -26.91
CA ASN A 654 -56.43 -2.23 -27.55
C ASN A 654 -57.70 -2.76 -26.86
N ASN A 655 -57.59 -3.65 -25.87
CA ASN A 655 -58.73 -4.23 -25.14
C ASN A 655 -58.75 -3.86 -23.64
N ASN A 656 -57.94 -2.88 -23.24
CA ASN A 656 -57.76 -2.45 -21.84
C ASN A 656 -58.69 -1.30 -21.42
N ALA A 657 -59.78 -1.05 -22.17
CA ALA A 657 -60.73 0.01 -21.85
C ALA A 657 -62.19 -0.45 -21.88
N PHE A 658 -62.99 0.11 -20.97
CA PHE A 658 -64.44 -0.02 -20.96
C PHE A 658 -65.09 1.36 -20.87
N VAL A 659 -66.40 1.41 -21.15
CA VAL A 659 -67.14 2.67 -21.24
C VAL A 659 -68.22 2.74 -20.18
N VAL A 660 -68.35 3.90 -19.55
CA VAL A 660 -69.57 4.32 -18.87
C VAL A 660 -70.28 5.31 -19.78
N GLN A 661 -71.49 4.94 -20.23
CA GLN A 661 -72.32 5.80 -21.05
C GLN A 661 -73.39 6.45 -20.18
N VAL A 662 -73.46 7.77 -20.20
CA VAL A 662 -74.45 8.57 -19.46
C VAL A 662 -75.33 9.31 -20.46
N VAL A 663 -76.63 9.08 -20.40
CA VAL A 663 -77.64 9.78 -21.20
C VAL A 663 -78.32 10.80 -20.32
N ALA A 664 -78.23 12.07 -20.69
CA ALA A 664 -78.88 13.17 -19.99
C ALA A 664 -79.80 13.95 -20.94
N GLN A 665 -80.87 14.53 -20.42
CA GLN A 665 -81.77 15.40 -21.15
C GLN A 665 -81.46 16.87 -20.88
N MET A 666 -81.49 17.69 -21.93
CA MET A 666 -81.42 19.15 -21.78
C MET A 666 -82.66 19.69 -21.06
N ALA A 667 -82.49 20.18 -19.83
CA ALA A 667 -83.59 20.66 -19.01
C ALA A 667 -84.21 21.96 -19.54
N ASP A 668 -85.52 22.13 -19.35
CA ASP A 668 -86.22 23.40 -19.62
C ASP A 668 -86.12 24.33 -18.40
N VAL A 669 -84.95 24.93 -18.20
CA VAL A 669 -84.67 25.83 -17.07
C VAL A 669 -84.10 27.17 -17.56
N PRO A 670 -84.31 28.28 -16.83
CA PRO A 670 -83.79 29.59 -17.22
C PRO A 670 -82.27 29.65 -17.45
N ALA A 671 -81.52 28.82 -16.71
CA ALA A 671 -80.06 28.74 -16.82
C ALA A 671 -79.57 28.18 -18.18
N ASN A 672 -80.41 27.38 -18.87
CA ASN A 672 -80.11 26.83 -20.19
C ASN A 672 -80.49 27.84 -21.29
N ALA A 673 -79.70 28.91 -21.40
CA ALA A 673 -79.86 29.94 -22.42
C ALA A 673 -78.90 29.70 -23.61
N ASN A 674 -79.23 30.31 -24.75
CA ASN A 674 -78.36 30.27 -25.93
C ASN A 674 -77.01 30.92 -25.60
N GLY A 675 -75.90 30.20 -25.83
CA GLY A 675 -74.56 30.66 -25.48
C GLY A 675 -74.08 30.30 -24.06
N THR A 676 -74.88 29.61 -23.24
CA THR A 676 -74.41 29.00 -21.99
C THR A 676 -73.57 27.76 -22.29
N VAL A 677 -72.44 27.57 -21.61
CA VAL A 677 -71.66 26.31 -21.65
C VAL A 677 -72.02 25.47 -20.45
N LEU A 678 -72.50 24.24 -20.68
CA LEU A 678 -72.64 23.25 -19.62
C LEU A 678 -71.43 22.32 -19.66
N LEU A 679 -70.61 22.35 -18.61
CA LEU A 679 -69.41 21.54 -18.46
C LEU A 679 -69.72 20.32 -17.60
N ASN A 680 -69.68 19.13 -18.19
CA ASN A 680 -69.87 17.87 -17.49
C ASN A 680 -68.50 17.26 -17.16
N THR A 681 -68.19 17.07 -15.87
CA THR A 681 -66.87 16.57 -15.42
C THR A 681 -66.97 15.13 -14.94
N ALA A 682 -66.13 14.24 -15.46
CA ALA A 682 -65.97 12.89 -14.93
C ALA A 682 -64.67 12.79 -14.13
N ARG A 683 -64.70 12.06 -13.01
CA ARG A 683 -63.54 11.81 -12.14
C ARG A 683 -63.37 10.32 -11.93
N LEU A 684 -62.15 9.83 -12.12
CA LEU A 684 -61.73 8.47 -11.78
C LEU A 684 -60.90 8.52 -10.51
N THR A 685 -61.26 7.69 -9.56
CA THR A 685 -60.53 7.46 -8.33
C THR A 685 -60.09 6.00 -8.22
N TYR A 686 -58.90 5.73 -7.71
CA TYR A 686 -58.44 4.37 -7.39
C TYR A 686 -57.47 4.39 -6.21
N THR A 687 -57.28 3.29 -5.50
CA THR A 687 -56.27 3.21 -4.44
C THR A 687 -54.88 3.11 -5.05
N ASN A 688 -54.04 4.12 -4.85
CA ASN A 688 -52.65 4.06 -5.28
C ASN A 688 -51.84 3.20 -4.27
N PRO A 689 -51.20 2.11 -4.71
CA PRO A 689 -50.49 1.19 -3.81
C PRO A 689 -49.24 1.80 -3.17
N ILE A 690 -48.74 2.95 -3.67
CA ILE A 690 -47.58 3.64 -3.11
C ILE A 690 -48.00 4.57 -1.96
N SER A 691 -48.99 5.44 -2.19
CA SER A 691 -49.37 6.46 -1.21
C SER A 691 -50.47 6.00 -0.25
N GLY A 692 -51.19 4.93 -0.58
CA GLY A 692 -52.44 4.55 0.10
C GLY A 692 -53.56 5.58 -0.08
N VAL A 693 -53.30 6.65 -0.86
CA VAL A 693 -54.26 7.71 -1.16
C VAL A 693 -54.98 7.35 -2.44
N THR A 694 -56.24 7.76 -2.50
CA THR A 694 -57.05 7.71 -3.70
C THR A 694 -56.43 8.58 -4.81
N GLY A 695 -55.82 7.96 -5.82
CA GLY A 695 -55.35 8.64 -7.02
C GLY A 695 -56.54 9.17 -7.81
N LEU A 696 -56.49 10.44 -8.23
CA LEU A 696 -57.57 11.13 -8.93
C LEU A 696 -57.12 11.51 -10.34
N SER A 697 -57.89 11.14 -11.35
CA SER A 697 -57.83 11.72 -12.69
C SER A 697 -59.19 12.29 -13.06
N SER A 698 -59.21 13.32 -13.92
CA SER A 698 -60.45 13.99 -14.32
C SER A 698 -60.47 14.30 -15.80
N ALA A 699 -61.63 14.16 -16.42
CA ALA A 699 -61.88 14.52 -17.81
C ALA A 699 -63.19 15.31 -17.93
N GLN A 700 -63.32 16.12 -18.98
CA GLN A 700 -64.46 17.02 -19.14
C GLN A 700 -64.99 17.00 -20.56
N ALA A 701 -66.30 17.18 -20.69
CA ALA A 701 -66.97 17.42 -21.96
C ALA A 701 -67.94 18.58 -21.78
N TYR A 702 -68.21 19.34 -22.85
CA TYR A 702 -69.10 20.48 -22.80
C TYR A 702 -70.15 20.43 -23.91
N VAL A 703 -71.30 21.06 -23.64
CA VAL A 703 -72.40 21.25 -24.61
C VAL A 703 -72.99 22.66 -24.51
N TRP A 704 -73.67 23.06 -25.59
CA TRP A 704 -74.37 24.33 -25.69
C TRP A 704 -75.89 24.12 -25.84
N PRO A 705 -76.73 24.73 -24.99
CA PRO A 705 -78.17 24.77 -25.19
C PRO A 705 -78.51 25.63 -26.42
N SER A 706 -79.41 25.14 -27.27
CA SER A 706 -79.99 25.89 -28.37
C SER A 706 -81.50 26.00 -28.22
N ARG A 707 -82.03 27.22 -28.33
CA ARG A 707 -83.47 27.43 -28.47
C ARG A 707 -83.85 27.28 -29.93
N ALA A 708 -83.76 26.08 -30.50
CA ALA A 708 -84.48 25.83 -31.75
C ALA A 708 -85.97 25.91 -31.42
N CYS A 709 -86.58 27.00 -31.83
CA CYS A 709 -87.95 27.35 -31.57
C CYS A 709 -88.88 26.14 -31.79
N ARG A 710 -89.50 25.61 -30.73
CA ARG A 710 -90.79 24.92 -30.83
C ARG A 710 -91.79 25.77 -31.65
N GLN A 711 -91.61 27.09 -31.68
CA GLN A 711 -92.33 27.98 -32.59
C GLN A 711 -92.11 27.65 -34.07
N ALA A 712 -90.95 27.18 -34.56
CA ALA A 712 -90.74 26.90 -35.98
C ALA A 712 -91.46 25.61 -36.44
N ARG A 713 -91.54 24.57 -35.60
CA ARG A 713 -92.40 23.39 -35.87
C ARG A 713 -93.88 23.71 -35.69
N ALA A 714 -94.23 24.61 -34.77
CA ALA A 714 -95.60 25.14 -34.66
C ALA A 714 -95.95 26.08 -35.83
N TRP A 715 -94.97 26.81 -36.38
CA TRP A 715 -95.10 27.66 -37.56
C TRP A 715 -95.24 26.83 -38.81
N LEU A 716 -94.48 25.74 -38.96
CA LEU A 716 -94.66 24.77 -40.04
C LEU A 716 -96.05 24.12 -39.95
N ARG A 717 -96.49 23.65 -38.77
CA ARG A 717 -97.85 23.09 -38.62
C ARG A 717 -98.96 24.11 -38.89
N ARG A 718 -98.78 25.38 -38.48
CA ARG A 718 -99.70 26.48 -38.83
C ARG A 718 -99.64 26.81 -40.32
N ALA A 719 -98.48 26.76 -40.96
CA ALA A 719 -98.31 26.98 -42.39
C ALA A 719 -98.92 25.83 -43.21
N THR A 720 -98.82 24.57 -42.75
CA THR A 720 -99.51 23.43 -43.39
C THR A 720 -101.03 23.52 -43.25
N GLN A 721 -101.53 24.00 -42.10
CA GLN A 721 -102.96 24.30 -41.91
C GLN A 721 -103.42 25.52 -42.74
N TRP A 722 -102.54 26.50 -42.97
CA TRP A 722 -102.84 27.66 -43.82
C TRP A 722 -102.88 27.29 -45.31
N VAL A 723 -101.98 26.41 -45.76
CA VAL A 723 -101.98 25.88 -47.14
C VAL A 723 -103.19 24.98 -47.41
N GLN A 724 -103.68 24.22 -46.41
CA GLN A 724 -104.94 23.46 -46.55
C GLN A 724 -106.22 24.31 -46.48
N ALA A 725 -106.14 25.55 -45.98
CA ALA A 725 -107.28 26.48 -45.92
C ALA A 725 -107.36 27.40 -47.16
N MET A 726 -106.31 27.45 -47.98
CA MET A 726 -106.27 28.16 -49.25
C MET A 726 -106.20 27.16 -50.42
N GLY A 727 -107.29 26.43 -50.65
CA GLY A 727 -107.58 25.72 -51.92
C GLY A 727 -106.51 24.74 -52.41
#